data_AF-N8V9A8-F1
#
_entry.id   AF-N8V9A8-F1
#
_cell.length_a   1.000
_cell.length_b   1.000
_cell.length_c   1.000
_cell.angle_alpha   90.00
_cell.angle_beta   90.00
_cell.angle_gamma   90.00
#
_symmetry.space_group_name_H-M   'P 1'
#
loop_
_entity.id
_entity.type
_entity.pdbx_description
1 polymer ?
#
loop_
_entity_poly.entity_id
_entity_poly.type
_entity_poly.pdbx_seq_one_letter_code
_entity_poly.pdbx_strand_id
1 'polypeptide(L)'
;MMKLQYLTCCLFGLSLTGCSQYFVQSPQKTEQIQEHTVHAVSAIYENSGFDFKGNLNFDVQDSLSVLKRKPELNHELKDKLNHYLSAQQINLSAEQRQQLEFALLQEQLQNGKQKWSRLLTTGFNFLQDFQVNYQGGVDYRDQVAGMNLTARYQTPSLQMQLSYPLIVDLKQAKFYTNVFAFMPFLAAPEQRDQLMYFDLSKFKGQFNRLDMRLLVDYLKQSNALPYILATPEQLTHVSVSAAERQQGVVEKIQLHTSLEEYVAQSLSYTTVNSAYLTQYLLSEKPVSAEVKPVDLNRMTPQEQADWAYALWKDHAAVETENSGAAYTKDQEPTAAVTAHDDAEDVAEVDHPIAAAAENEPTDAADRATTATSAEPADDQANVAAENDSVELSHEQCVALQKQAKAVSVGQYQTCLDEGLDLFASQTQDDQLAEQLAKTGTNVFKVVELFKGQSTDKFVSATDFKIQWQAKQPQIQALLANVEQRNPLVIEIGIDRQGRAVTTNYQAQLKADSINKTLHIRSNNQWSNYGHPKNIDREGMRKAKSFDEAAQGTVLQEKAEQFKRLFGQHSWDEQIQQLANQAYAQNHSYIKTYQLVYGMLLSLKYPKIMQHYSAQDIQEIALVMAYYDGQENGSYTPKGQELARIKLLIKKHQLNSRTFYKVDATPIVKKAQRQAGVSKQWAIIQKSYSTPESRFAKLYEVSYLTAHNEEQATNDLKHLANRLGKFYVQSRQKSPNLSSIQQVSSTEYLYMDQDVFKSVYVQILQSSKQK
;
A
#
# COMPACT_ATOMS: atom_id res chain seq x y z
N MET A 1 5.77 8.76 -2.67
CA MET A 1 5.98 8.71 -1.20
C MET A 1 5.93 7.27 -0.68
N MET A 2 7.03 6.50 -0.64
CA MET A 2 7.10 5.32 0.24
C MET A 2 7.32 5.81 1.68
N LYS A 3 6.22 6.06 2.41
CA LYS A 3 6.27 6.64 3.76
C LYS A 3 6.87 5.67 4.78
N LEU A 4 7.26 6.21 5.94
CA LEU A 4 7.76 5.49 7.12
C LEU A 4 6.97 4.22 7.48
N GLN A 5 5.68 4.16 7.12
CA GLN A 5 4.74 3.03 7.28
C GLN A 5 5.37 1.64 7.08
N TYR A 6 6.24 1.43 6.09
CA TYR A 6 6.90 0.13 5.91
C TYR A 6 7.99 -0.14 6.94
N LEU A 7 8.76 0.88 7.35
CA LEU A 7 9.78 0.76 8.38
C LEU A 7 9.15 0.64 9.79
N THR A 8 8.03 1.32 10.05
CA THR A 8 7.22 1.05 11.24
C THR A 8 6.61 -0.34 11.20
N CYS A 9 6.12 -0.85 10.06
CA CYS A 9 5.71 -2.26 9.97
C CYS A 9 6.86 -3.26 10.21
N CYS A 10 8.11 -2.93 9.92
CA CYS A 10 9.27 -3.75 10.31
C CYS A 10 9.61 -3.64 11.80
N LEU A 11 9.58 -2.44 12.39
CA LEU A 11 9.91 -2.22 13.80
C LEU A 11 8.78 -2.69 14.75
N PHE A 12 7.52 -2.47 14.39
CA PHE A 12 6.36 -3.12 15.03
C PHE A 12 6.27 -4.61 14.66
N GLY A 13 6.83 -5.03 13.52
CA GLY A 13 6.98 -6.46 13.19
C GLY A 13 7.77 -7.24 14.23
N LEU A 14 8.78 -6.61 14.86
CA LEU A 14 9.52 -7.15 16.00
C LEU A 14 8.72 -7.20 17.31
N SER A 15 7.51 -6.63 17.36
CA SER A 15 6.56 -6.78 18.49
C SER A 15 5.48 -7.85 18.24
N LEU A 16 5.47 -8.51 17.07
CA LEU A 16 4.48 -9.54 16.72
C LEU A 16 4.93 -10.98 17.01
N THR A 17 6.11 -11.19 17.61
CA THR A 17 6.61 -12.51 18.01
C THR A 17 6.29 -12.83 19.47
N GLY A 18 5.00 -12.96 19.82
CA GLY A 18 4.54 -13.48 21.12
C GLY A 18 3.00 -13.53 21.28
N CYS A 19 2.44 -14.62 21.84
CA CYS A 19 0.99 -14.93 21.91
C CYS A 19 0.56 -15.92 23.07
N SER A 20 -0.02 -15.46 24.21
CA SER A 20 -0.54 -16.15 25.46
C SER A 20 -0.99 -17.67 25.49
N GLN A 21 -1.43 -18.39 26.56
CA GLN A 21 -0.91 -18.81 27.92
C GLN A 21 -1.68 -20.13 28.50
N TYR A 22 -1.40 -20.89 29.62
CA TYR A 22 -2.43 -21.58 30.56
C TYR A 22 -2.18 -23.07 30.98
N PHE A 23 -2.49 -23.65 32.18
CA PHE A 23 -3.44 -23.46 33.37
C PHE A 23 -2.94 -24.30 34.64
N VAL A 24 -3.28 -24.32 35.98
CA VAL A 24 -4.27 -23.80 37.01
C VAL A 24 -3.61 -23.60 38.45
N GLN A 25 -4.03 -22.63 39.32
CA GLN A 25 -4.23 -22.68 40.83
C GLN A 25 -3.64 -21.64 41.87
N SER A 26 -4.58 -21.01 42.61
CA SER A 26 -4.58 -20.52 44.03
C SER A 26 -4.14 -19.07 44.40
N PRO A 27 -5.03 -18.22 44.96
CA PRO A 27 -4.95 -16.75 44.85
C PRO A 27 -3.86 -16.04 45.68
N GLN A 28 -3.53 -16.49 46.90
CA GLN A 28 -2.46 -15.84 47.69
C GLN A 28 -1.06 -16.04 47.10
N LYS A 29 -0.88 -16.99 46.17
CA LYS A 29 0.33 -17.07 45.35
C LYS A 29 0.25 -16.18 44.11
N THR A 30 -0.94 -15.84 43.62
CA THR A 30 -1.05 -15.34 42.24
C THR A 30 -0.49 -13.94 42.02
N GLU A 31 -0.47 -13.08 43.03
CA GLU A 31 0.27 -11.80 42.94
C GLU A 31 1.78 -12.05 42.77
N GLN A 32 2.35 -13.01 43.52
CA GLN A 32 3.75 -13.42 43.36
C GLN A 32 4.00 -14.06 41.99
N ILE A 33 3.07 -14.89 41.48
CA ILE A 33 3.15 -15.46 40.12
C ILE A 33 3.13 -14.33 39.08
N GLN A 34 2.24 -13.34 39.22
CA GLN A 34 2.14 -12.18 38.32
C GLN A 34 3.45 -11.39 38.30
N GLU A 35 3.98 -11.01 39.46
CA GLU A 35 5.25 -10.28 39.58
C GLU A 35 6.45 -11.08 39.04
N HIS A 36 6.58 -12.37 39.41
CA HIS A 36 7.65 -13.23 38.93
C HIS A 36 7.61 -13.40 37.40
N THR A 37 6.43 -13.54 36.80
CA THR A 37 6.34 -13.70 35.33
C THR A 37 6.65 -12.39 34.62
N VAL A 38 6.15 -11.26 35.14
CA VAL A 38 6.45 -9.92 34.62
C VAL A 38 7.95 -9.62 34.68
N HIS A 39 8.62 -9.98 35.79
CA HIS A 39 10.07 -9.93 35.90
C HIS A 39 10.75 -10.83 34.85
N ALA A 40 10.34 -12.09 34.75
CA ALA A 40 10.97 -13.06 33.85
C ALA A 40 10.91 -12.67 32.37
N VAL A 41 9.79 -12.11 31.89
CA VAL A 41 9.70 -11.60 30.51
C VAL A 41 10.34 -10.22 30.34
N SER A 42 10.36 -9.38 31.38
CA SER A 42 11.08 -8.10 31.36
C SER A 42 12.59 -8.28 31.23
N ALA A 43 13.14 -9.29 31.91
CA ALA A 43 14.57 -9.60 31.93
C ALA A 43 15.17 -9.89 30.53
N ILE A 44 14.33 -10.23 29.55
CA ILE A 44 14.74 -10.34 28.13
C ILE A 44 15.32 -9.00 27.64
N TYR A 45 14.65 -7.90 27.98
CA TYR A 45 14.89 -6.56 27.45
C TYR A 45 15.83 -5.71 28.33
N GLU A 46 16.08 -6.12 29.57
CA GLU A 46 16.94 -5.39 30.54
C GLU A 46 18.44 -5.54 30.28
N ASN A 47 18.82 -6.48 29.43
CA ASN A 47 20.22 -6.79 29.11
C ASN A 47 20.70 -6.00 27.88
N SER A 48 22.02 -5.85 27.70
CA SER A 48 22.60 -5.18 26.52
C SER A 48 22.36 -5.88 25.18
N GLY A 49 21.76 -7.06 25.21
CA GLY A 49 21.39 -7.87 24.06
C GLY A 49 21.02 -9.29 24.50
N PHE A 50 20.57 -10.11 23.56
CA PHE A 50 20.24 -11.52 23.76
C PHE A 50 20.27 -12.28 22.44
N ASP A 51 20.44 -13.60 22.52
CA ASP A 51 20.19 -14.53 21.42
C ASP A 51 18.82 -15.18 21.58
N PHE A 52 18.08 -15.27 20.49
CA PHE A 52 16.81 -15.97 20.39
C PHE A 52 16.88 -17.06 19.33
N LYS A 53 16.07 -18.10 19.48
CA LYS A 53 15.78 -19.10 18.44
C LYS A 53 14.42 -19.73 18.68
N GLY A 54 13.80 -20.25 17.64
CA GLY A 54 12.53 -20.94 17.76
C GLY A 54 12.10 -21.69 16.51
N ASN A 55 10.98 -22.39 16.62
CA ASN A 55 10.32 -23.05 15.51
C ASN A 55 8.80 -22.79 15.57
N LEU A 56 8.20 -22.50 14.43
CA LEU A 56 6.77 -22.30 14.22
C LEU A 56 6.25 -23.43 13.31
N ASN A 57 5.34 -24.23 13.86
CA ASN A 57 4.70 -25.38 13.24
C ASN A 57 3.19 -25.16 13.16
N PHE A 58 2.57 -25.74 12.14
CA PHE A 58 1.13 -25.71 11.92
C PHE A 58 0.59 -27.15 11.85
N ASP A 59 -0.64 -27.34 12.30
CA ASP A 59 -1.29 -28.64 12.45
C ASP A 59 -2.80 -28.42 12.26
N VAL A 60 -3.47 -29.23 11.45
CA VAL A 60 -4.85 -28.98 11.00
C VAL A 60 -5.72 -30.18 11.34
N GLN A 61 -6.68 -29.96 12.23
CA GLN A 61 -7.64 -30.99 12.61
C GLN A 61 -8.86 -30.93 11.69
N ASP A 62 -8.92 -31.87 10.74
CA ASP A 62 -10.09 -32.10 9.87
C ASP A 62 -11.05 -33.11 10.49
N SER A 63 -12.35 -32.84 10.37
CA SER A 63 -13.35 -33.90 10.36
C SER A 63 -14.03 -33.95 8.98
N LEU A 64 -13.60 -34.96 8.21
CA LEU A 64 -13.81 -35.19 6.76
C LEU A 64 -12.94 -34.32 5.83
N SER A 65 -12.38 -34.97 4.81
CA SER A 65 -11.33 -34.45 3.93
C SER A 65 -11.84 -34.11 2.53
N VAL A 66 -11.52 -32.90 2.03
CA VAL A 66 -11.86 -32.47 0.66
C VAL A 66 -10.70 -31.75 -0.03
N LEU A 67 -10.31 -32.31 -1.18
CA LEU A 67 -9.56 -31.77 -2.34
C LEU A 67 -8.53 -30.63 -2.14
N LYS A 68 -7.27 -30.95 -2.42
CA LYS A 68 -6.28 -29.95 -2.86
C LYS A 68 -6.68 -29.40 -4.26
N ARG A 69 -6.78 -28.07 -4.40
CA ARG A 69 -6.66 -27.37 -5.69
C ARG A 69 -5.55 -26.33 -5.59
N LYS A 70 -4.77 -26.16 -6.66
CA LYS A 70 -3.83 -25.02 -6.77
C LYS A 70 -4.61 -23.76 -7.16
N PRO A 71 -4.17 -22.56 -6.75
CA PRO A 71 -4.68 -21.32 -7.31
C PRO A 71 -4.19 -21.16 -8.74
N GLU A 72 -5.09 -21.33 -9.70
CA GLU A 72 -4.88 -21.03 -11.12
C GLU A 72 -5.85 -19.91 -11.53
N LEU A 73 -5.43 -19.03 -12.44
CA LEU A 73 -6.26 -17.96 -12.97
C LEU A 73 -7.50 -18.57 -13.65
N ASN A 74 -8.70 -18.06 -13.36
CA ASN A 74 -9.92 -18.56 -14.02
C ASN A 74 -9.78 -18.49 -15.56
N HIS A 75 -9.78 -19.67 -16.20
CA HIS A 75 -9.60 -19.81 -17.64
C HIS A 75 -10.63 -18.99 -18.44
N GLU A 76 -11.87 -18.91 -17.95
CA GLU A 76 -12.93 -18.11 -18.57
C GLU A 76 -12.63 -16.61 -18.57
N LEU A 77 -12.04 -16.07 -17.48
CA LEU A 77 -11.62 -14.67 -17.41
C LEU A 77 -10.45 -14.40 -18.35
N LYS A 78 -9.48 -15.33 -18.40
CA LYS A 78 -8.33 -15.27 -19.31
C LYS A 78 -8.79 -15.28 -20.78
N ASP A 79 -9.73 -16.16 -21.14
CA ASP A 79 -10.24 -16.24 -22.51
C ASP A 79 -11.05 -15.00 -22.89
N LYS A 80 -11.97 -14.54 -22.02
CA LYS A 80 -12.77 -13.33 -22.28
C LYS A 80 -11.91 -12.06 -22.39
N LEU A 81 -10.88 -11.91 -21.57
CA LEU A 81 -9.95 -10.76 -21.69
C LEU A 81 -9.10 -10.83 -22.97
N ASN A 82 -8.56 -12.01 -23.30
CA ASN A 82 -7.82 -12.18 -24.56
C ASN A 82 -8.72 -11.91 -25.79
N HIS A 83 -9.98 -12.34 -25.75
CA HIS A 83 -10.95 -12.04 -26.80
C HIS A 83 -11.30 -10.54 -26.87
N TYR A 84 -11.49 -9.88 -25.74
CA TYR A 84 -11.74 -8.43 -25.64
C TYR A 84 -10.61 -7.60 -26.26
N LEU A 85 -9.36 -7.88 -25.87
CA LEU A 85 -8.16 -7.21 -26.39
C LEU A 85 -7.98 -7.46 -27.90
N SER A 86 -8.23 -8.70 -28.36
CA SER A 86 -8.16 -9.06 -29.78
C SER A 86 -9.21 -8.33 -30.61
N ALA A 87 -10.44 -8.20 -30.11
CA ALA A 87 -11.52 -7.47 -30.76
C ALA A 87 -11.25 -5.94 -30.85
N GLN A 88 -10.41 -5.40 -29.98
CA GLN A 88 -9.90 -4.02 -30.05
C GLN A 88 -8.63 -3.85 -30.92
N GLN A 89 -8.12 -4.93 -31.53
CA GLN A 89 -6.86 -4.97 -32.28
C GLN A 89 -5.61 -4.65 -31.42
N ILE A 90 -5.68 -4.88 -30.09
CA ILE A 90 -4.63 -4.49 -29.14
C ILE A 90 -3.60 -5.63 -28.98
N ASN A 91 -2.48 -5.48 -29.68
CA ASN A 91 -1.38 -6.43 -29.70
C ASN A 91 -0.44 -6.26 -28.49
N LEU A 92 -0.83 -6.82 -27.34
CA LEU A 92 0.09 -7.00 -26.20
C LEU A 92 1.20 -8.00 -26.53
N SER A 93 2.44 -7.69 -26.12
CA SER A 93 3.59 -8.59 -26.21
C SER A 93 3.42 -9.84 -25.33
N ALA A 94 4.22 -10.89 -25.58
CA ALA A 94 4.21 -12.09 -24.74
C ALA A 94 4.54 -11.80 -23.27
N GLU A 95 5.45 -10.85 -23.02
CA GLU A 95 5.81 -10.38 -21.68
C GLU A 95 4.66 -9.60 -21.02
N GLN A 96 4.05 -8.64 -21.74
CA GLN A 96 2.88 -7.90 -21.27
C GLN A 96 1.70 -8.83 -20.94
N ARG A 97 1.48 -9.89 -21.73
CA ARG A 97 0.46 -10.91 -21.45
C ARG A 97 0.77 -11.74 -20.22
N GLN A 98 2.02 -12.18 -20.03
CA GLN A 98 2.41 -12.92 -18.81
C GLN A 98 2.32 -12.04 -17.55
N GLN A 99 2.71 -10.78 -17.64
CA GLN A 99 2.53 -9.79 -16.57
C GLN A 99 1.04 -9.60 -16.23
N LEU A 100 0.17 -9.46 -17.25
CA LEU A 100 -1.28 -9.32 -17.08
C LEU A 100 -1.96 -10.58 -16.51
N GLU A 101 -1.56 -11.78 -16.92
CA GLU A 101 -2.07 -13.03 -16.33
C GLU A 101 -1.62 -13.20 -14.87
N PHE A 102 -0.37 -12.81 -14.56
CA PHE A 102 0.11 -12.75 -13.18
C PHE A 102 -0.64 -11.68 -12.36
N ALA A 103 -0.99 -10.53 -12.97
CA ALA A 103 -1.83 -9.49 -12.37
C ALA A 103 -3.16 -10.04 -11.89
N LEU A 104 -3.89 -10.70 -12.78
CA LEU A 104 -5.25 -11.16 -12.52
C LEU A 104 -5.26 -12.29 -11.49
N LEU A 105 -4.23 -13.15 -11.51
CA LEU A 105 -4.01 -14.13 -10.44
C LEU A 105 -3.69 -13.43 -9.10
N GLN A 106 -2.80 -12.45 -9.10
CA GLN A 106 -2.40 -11.69 -7.92
C GLN A 106 -3.55 -10.85 -7.34
N GLU A 107 -4.45 -10.30 -8.16
CA GLU A 107 -5.57 -9.46 -7.73
C GLU A 107 -6.81 -10.30 -7.36
N GLN A 108 -7.03 -11.46 -7.99
CA GLN A 108 -7.92 -12.51 -7.47
C GLN A 108 -7.45 -13.02 -6.09
N LEU A 109 -6.14 -13.02 -5.81
CA LEU A 109 -5.58 -13.34 -4.50
C LEU A 109 -5.56 -12.13 -3.52
N GLN A 110 -5.78 -10.90 -3.98
CA GLN A 110 -5.72 -9.70 -3.13
C GLN A 110 -7.07 -9.02 -2.85
N ASN A 111 -8.12 -9.32 -3.61
CA ASN A 111 -9.45 -8.73 -3.42
C ASN A 111 -9.95 -8.90 -1.97
N GLY A 112 -10.06 -7.77 -1.26
CA GLY A 112 -9.83 -7.72 0.18
C GLY A 112 -10.76 -8.55 1.07
N LYS A 113 -12.01 -8.79 0.63
CA LYS A 113 -12.97 -9.63 1.36
C LYS A 113 -12.63 -11.12 1.29
N GLN A 114 -12.27 -11.65 0.12
CA GLN A 114 -11.95 -13.08 -0.07
C GLN A 114 -10.48 -13.43 0.27
N LYS A 115 -9.60 -12.42 0.33
CA LYS A 115 -8.14 -12.57 0.54
C LYS A 115 -7.77 -13.52 1.69
N TRP A 116 -8.28 -13.28 2.90
CA TRP A 116 -7.88 -14.07 4.08
C TRP A 116 -8.55 -15.43 4.12
N SER A 117 -9.84 -15.55 3.83
CA SER A 117 -10.54 -16.83 3.90
C SER A 117 -10.05 -17.84 2.87
N ARG A 118 -9.82 -17.41 1.63
CA ARG A 118 -9.31 -18.27 0.55
C ARG A 118 -7.85 -18.67 0.78
N LEU A 119 -7.07 -17.81 1.44
CA LEU A 119 -5.76 -18.15 1.99
C LEU A 119 -5.82 -19.10 3.20
N LEU A 120 -6.96 -19.26 3.87
CA LEU A 120 -7.11 -20.18 5.00
C LEU A 120 -7.74 -21.51 4.57
N THR A 121 -8.78 -21.54 3.73
CA THR A 121 -9.30 -22.79 3.12
C THR A 121 -8.23 -23.51 2.31
N THR A 122 -7.53 -22.80 1.43
CA THR A 122 -6.44 -23.35 0.63
C THR A 122 -5.16 -23.52 1.47
N GLY A 123 -4.88 -22.55 2.35
CA GLY A 123 -3.60 -22.46 3.05
C GLY A 123 -3.49 -23.27 4.34
N PHE A 124 -4.57 -23.63 5.03
CA PHE A 124 -4.48 -24.60 6.15
C PHE A 124 -3.82 -25.90 5.67
N ASN A 125 -4.30 -26.44 4.54
CA ASN A 125 -3.76 -27.64 3.88
C ASN A 125 -2.35 -27.48 3.28
N PHE A 126 -1.78 -26.26 3.28
CA PHE A 126 -0.41 -25.95 2.87
C PHE A 126 0.51 -25.68 4.08
N LEU A 127 -0.02 -25.01 5.12
CA LEU A 127 0.68 -24.69 6.36
C LEU A 127 1.05 -25.95 7.13
N GLN A 128 0.20 -26.99 7.13
CA GLN A 128 0.54 -28.31 7.72
C GLN A 128 1.82 -28.94 7.12
N ASP A 129 2.09 -28.67 5.84
CA ASP A 129 3.24 -29.19 5.09
C ASP A 129 4.47 -28.25 5.29
N PHE A 130 4.36 -27.21 6.14
CA PHE A 130 5.32 -26.11 6.31
C PHE A 130 5.83 -26.00 7.75
N GLN A 131 7.15 -25.84 7.91
CA GLN A 131 7.82 -25.61 9.19
C GLN A 131 8.78 -24.44 9.06
N VAL A 132 8.63 -23.43 9.92
CA VAL A 132 9.56 -22.28 9.98
C VAL A 132 10.44 -22.45 11.21
N ASN A 133 11.75 -22.34 11.03
CA ASN A 133 12.71 -22.23 12.13
C ASN A 133 13.37 -20.86 12.02
N TYR A 134 13.72 -20.24 13.13
CA TYR A 134 14.43 -18.97 13.16
C TYR A 134 15.46 -18.98 14.28
N GLN A 135 16.59 -18.32 14.03
CA GLN A 135 17.61 -18.07 15.06
C GLN A 135 18.25 -16.71 14.80
N GLY A 136 18.59 -16.00 15.86
CA GLY A 136 19.06 -14.64 15.74
C GLY A 136 19.53 -14.07 17.07
N GLY A 137 19.92 -12.80 17.04
CA GLY A 137 20.33 -12.05 18.22
C GLY A 137 20.11 -10.56 18.03
N VAL A 138 19.91 -9.87 19.16
CA VAL A 138 19.75 -8.42 19.23
C VAL A 138 20.85 -7.87 20.10
N ASP A 139 21.59 -6.87 19.62
CA ASP A 139 22.63 -6.16 20.35
C ASP A 139 22.26 -4.67 20.43
N TYR A 140 21.81 -4.21 21.59
CA TYR A 140 21.37 -2.83 21.79
C TYR A 140 22.55 -1.86 21.91
N ARG A 141 23.75 -2.35 22.30
CA ARG A 141 24.97 -1.52 22.33
C ARG A 141 25.50 -1.25 20.94
N ASP A 142 25.39 -2.23 20.04
CA ASP A 142 25.73 -2.07 18.63
C ASP A 142 24.59 -1.60 17.74
N GLN A 143 23.35 -1.60 18.24
CA GLN A 143 22.15 -1.29 17.44
C GLN A 143 22.06 -2.18 16.19
N VAL A 144 22.42 -3.46 16.39
CA VAL A 144 22.39 -4.50 15.36
C VAL A 144 21.41 -5.59 15.78
N ALA A 145 20.53 -5.99 14.87
CA ALA A 145 19.62 -7.11 15.06
C ALA A 145 19.73 -8.06 13.86
N GLY A 146 19.96 -9.34 14.12
CA GLY A 146 20.09 -10.38 13.11
C GLY A 146 19.11 -11.53 13.32
N MET A 147 18.59 -12.10 12.23
CA MET A 147 17.74 -13.29 12.20
C MET A 147 18.00 -14.09 10.92
N ASN A 148 18.25 -15.39 11.04
CA ASN A 148 18.22 -16.34 9.93
C ASN A 148 16.93 -17.15 9.98
N LEU A 149 16.12 -17.02 8.93
CA LEU A 149 14.82 -17.66 8.77
C LEU A 149 14.95 -18.91 7.88
N THR A 150 14.80 -20.10 8.45
CA THR A 150 14.80 -21.38 7.74
C THR A 150 13.38 -21.90 7.54
N ALA A 151 12.82 -21.69 6.35
CA ALA A 151 11.55 -22.25 5.93
C ALA A 151 11.75 -23.64 5.30
N ARG A 152 10.96 -24.62 5.74
CA ARG A 152 10.88 -25.96 5.13
C ARG A 152 9.46 -26.20 4.64
N TYR A 153 9.34 -26.70 3.42
CA TYR A 153 8.10 -27.24 2.86
C TYR A 153 8.34 -28.71 2.50
N GLN A 154 7.54 -29.63 3.02
CA GLN A 154 7.76 -31.07 2.82
C GLN A 154 6.45 -31.82 2.56
N THR A 155 6.45 -32.54 1.45
CA THR A 155 5.37 -33.44 1.00
C THR A 155 5.99 -34.77 0.57
N PRO A 156 5.20 -35.84 0.34
CA PRO A 156 5.73 -37.15 -0.07
C PRO A 156 6.55 -37.16 -1.39
N SER A 157 6.43 -36.12 -2.23
CA SER A 157 7.09 -36.03 -3.54
C SER A 157 7.94 -34.77 -3.75
N LEU A 158 7.99 -33.86 -2.77
CA LEU A 158 8.76 -32.62 -2.84
C LEU A 158 9.20 -32.19 -1.44
N GLN A 159 10.51 -32.01 -1.25
CA GLN A 159 11.10 -31.37 -0.09
C GLN A 159 11.86 -30.11 -0.54
N MET A 160 11.58 -28.98 0.08
CA MET A 160 12.26 -27.71 -0.14
C MET A 160 12.70 -27.14 1.20
N GLN A 161 13.94 -26.68 1.31
CA GLN A 161 14.42 -25.86 2.42
C GLN A 161 15.02 -24.57 1.87
N LEU A 162 14.53 -23.44 2.36
CA LEU A 162 15.05 -22.09 2.12
C LEU A 162 15.62 -21.58 3.44
N SER A 163 16.84 -21.03 3.42
CA SER A 163 17.46 -20.38 4.58
C SER A 163 17.77 -18.93 4.21
N TYR A 164 17.21 -17.97 4.93
CA TYR A 164 17.23 -16.56 4.56
C TYR A 164 17.75 -15.69 5.71
N PRO A 165 19.03 -15.26 5.65
CA PRO A 165 19.62 -14.38 6.65
C PRO A 165 19.20 -12.92 6.45
N LEU A 166 18.87 -12.24 7.54
CA LEU A 166 18.46 -10.85 7.63
C LEU A 166 19.23 -10.17 8.76
N ILE A 167 19.91 -9.06 8.52
CA ILE A 167 20.57 -8.28 9.58
C ILE A 167 20.37 -6.78 9.34
N VAL A 168 19.93 -6.05 10.35
CA VAL A 168 19.85 -4.59 10.36
C VAL A 168 20.98 -4.04 11.23
N ASP A 169 21.75 -3.09 10.71
CA ASP A 169 22.77 -2.32 11.42
C ASP A 169 22.41 -0.83 11.36
N LEU A 170 21.87 -0.31 12.46
CA LEU A 170 21.39 1.08 12.52
C LEU A 170 22.56 2.08 12.59
N LYS A 171 23.68 1.73 13.24
CA LYS A 171 24.89 2.57 13.33
C LYS A 171 25.52 2.83 11.96
N GLN A 172 25.66 1.78 11.14
CA GLN A 172 26.15 1.90 9.78
C GLN A 172 25.06 2.36 8.80
N ALA A 173 23.77 2.27 9.17
CA ALA A 173 22.64 2.43 8.27
C ALA A 173 22.71 1.44 7.10
N LYS A 174 22.82 0.15 7.41
CA LYS A 174 22.90 -0.95 6.44
C LYS A 174 21.90 -2.05 6.75
N PHE A 175 21.38 -2.68 5.70
CA PHE A 175 20.58 -3.90 5.79
C PHE A 175 21.26 -5.01 4.99
N TYR A 176 21.66 -6.08 5.68
CA TYR A 176 22.36 -7.22 5.11
C TYR A 176 21.40 -8.38 4.87
N THR A 177 21.52 -9.03 3.71
CA THR A 177 20.72 -10.19 3.33
C THR A 177 21.41 -10.98 2.22
N ASN A 178 21.04 -12.25 2.02
CA ASN A 178 21.43 -13.04 0.86
C ASN A 178 20.29 -13.07 -0.18
N VAL A 179 20.38 -12.21 -1.20
CA VAL A 179 19.39 -12.14 -2.29
C VAL A 179 19.38 -13.44 -3.13
N PHE A 180 20.52 -14.12 -3.24
CA PHE A 180 20.63 -15.37 -4.01
C PHE A 180 19.99 -16.59 -3.32
N ALA A 181 19.60 -16.50 -2.05
CA ALA A 181 18.88 -17.56 -1.34
C ALA A 181 17.59 -18.01 -2.07
N PHE A 182 16.90 -17.08 -2.75
CA PHE A 182 15.71 -17.38 -3.56
C PHE A 182 16.01 -17.78 -5.01
N MET A 183 17.18 -17.40 -5.54
CA MET A 183 17.54 -17.57 -6.95
C MET A 183 19.03 -17.98 -7.11
N PRO A 184 19.46 -19.12 -6.55
CA PRO A 184 20.89 -19.49 -6.46
C PRO A 184 21.52 -19.76 -7.83
N PHE A 185 20.70 -19.98 -8.86
CA PHE A 185 21.13 -20.13 -10.26
C PHE A 185 21.53 -18.81 -10.93
N LEU A 186 21.20 -17.64 -10.36
CA LEU A 186 21.66 -16.33 -10.84
C LEU A 186 23.07 -15.96 -10.30
N ALA A 187 23.61 -16.75 -9.37
CA ALA A 187 24.88 -16.53 -8.71
C ALA A 187 25.98 -17.46 -9.23
N ALA A 188 27.21 -16.95 -9.31
CA ALA A 188 28.39 -17.80 -9.31
C ALA A 188 28.43 -18.62 -8.00
N PRO A 189 28.93 -19.87 -8.00
CA PRO A 189 28.92 -20.73 -6.81
C PRO A 189 29.51 -20.07 -5.56
N GLU A 190 30.60 -19.31 -5.73
CA GLU A 190 31.31 -18.57 -4.67
C GLU A 190 30.48 -17.45 -4.02
N GLN A 191 29.46 -16.93 -4.71
CA GLN A 191 28.60 -15.84 -4.23
C GLN A 191 27.33 -16.34 -3.52
N ARG A 192 26.99 -17.63 -3.63
CA ARG A 192 25.69 -18.18 -3.20
C ARG A 192 25.40 -18.04 -1.71
N ASP A 193 26.44 -18.05 -0.89
CA ASP A 193 26.36 -17.92 0.57
C ASP A 193 26.83 -16.55 1.08
N GLN A 194 27.17 -15.61 0.19
CA GLN A 194 27.65 -14.28 0.59
C GLN A 194 26.48 -13.36 0.95
N LEU A 195 26.57 -12.70 2.11
CA LEU A 195 25.71 -11.57 2.41
C LEU A 195 26.04 -10.40 1.48
N MET A 196 24.99 -9.69 1.07
CA MET A 196 25.06 -8.38 0.42
C MET A 196 24.50 -7.34 1.38
N TYR A 197 24.90 -6.08 1.27
CA TYR A 197 24.24 -4.98 1.97
C TYR A 197 23.53 -4.00 1.02
N PHE A 198 22.37 -3.54 1.47
CA PHE A 198 21.69 -2.37 0.95
C PHE A 198 22.09 -1.16 1.81
N ASP A 199 22.54 -0.09 1.17
CA ASP A 199 22.89 1.15 1.85
C ASP A 199 21.61 1.95 2.17
N LEU A 200 21.36 2.14 3.46
CA LEU A 200 20.23 2.88 4.01
C LEU A 200 20.67 4.23 4.58
N SER A 201 21.85 4.75 4.21
CA SER A 201 22.39 6.04 4.70
C SER A 201 21.46 7.23 4.45
N LYS A 202 20.61 7.17 3.40
CA LYS A 202 19.52 8.14 3.17
C LYS A 202 18.50 8.22 4.31
N PHE A 203 18.37 7.17 5.11
CA PHE A 203 17.53 7.10 6.32
C PHE A 203 18.35 7.25 7.62
N LYS A 204 19.67 7.46 7.56
CA LYS A 204 20.52 7.60 8.76
C LYS A 204 20.11 8.77 9.64
N GLY A 205 19.59 9.85 9.04
CA GLY A 205 19.00 10.97 9.78
C GLY A 205 17.74 10.59 10.58
N GLN A 206 17.05 9.51 10.22
CA GLN A 206 15.92 8.95 10.96
C GLN A 206 16.41 7.94 12.01
N PHE A 207 17.34 7.03 11.66
CA PHE A 207 17.93 6.07 12.61
C PHE A 207 18.65 6.77 13.79
N ASN A 208 19.37 7.86 13.53
CA ASN A 208 20.02 8.67 14.56
C ASN A 208 19.04 9.38 15.51
N ARG A 209 17.74 9.46 15.18
CA ARG A 209 16.68 10.04 16.04
C ARG A 209 15.95 8.98 16.87
N LEU A 210 16.15 7.70 16.58
CA LEU A 210 15.48 6.60 17.26
C LEU A 210 16.02 6.47 18.70
N ASP A 211 15.23 6.84 19.69
CA ASP A 211 15.57 6.55 21.09
C ASP A 211 15.43 5.04 21.34
N MET A 212 16.57 4.35 21.24
CA MET A 212 16.69 2.91 21.49
C MET A 212 16.30 2.51 22.91
N ARG A 213 16.44 3.40 23.91
CA ARG A 213 16.00 3.12 25.27
C ARG A 213 14.49 3.16 25.35
N LEU A 214 13.86 4.20 24.80
CA LEU A 214 12.40 4.32 24.73
C LEU A 214 11.77 3.12 24.00
N LEU A 215 12.36 2.71 22.87
CA LEU A 215 11.93 1.52 22.13
C LEU A 215 12.04 0.24 22.97
N VAL A 216 13.13 0.05 23.72
CA VAL A 216 13.32 -1.11 24.62
C VAL A 216 12.36 -1.07 25.82
N ASP A 217 12.16 0.09 26.44
CA ASP A 217 11.21 0.29 27.54
C ASP A 217 9.76 0.02 27.08
N TYR A 218 9.38 0.44 25.86
CA TYR A 218 8.09 0.09 25.25
C TYR A 218 7.97 -1.41 24.95
N LEU A 219 8.98 -2.03 24.34
CA LEU A 219 8.97 -3.47 24.04
C LEU A 219 8.85 -4.30 25.33
N LYS A 220 9.57 -3.94 26.39
CA LYS A 220 9.46 -4.55 27.72
C LYS A 220 8.03 -4.45 28.27
N GLN A 221 7.45 -3.25 28.27
CA GLN A 221 6.09 -3.04 28.78
C GLN A 221 5.03 -3.77 27.94
N SER A 222 5.16 -3.75 26.61
CA SER A 222 4.26 -4.45 25.69
C SER A 222 4.35 -5.97 25.82
N ASN A 223 5.51 -6.53 26.19
CA ASN A 223 5.66 -7.96 26.47
C ASN A 223 5.17 -8.33 27.87
N ALA A 224 5.30 -7.44 28.86
CA ALA A 224 4.75 -7.65 30.21
C ALA A 224 3.21 -7.51 30.26
N LEU A 225 2.62 -6.74 29.34
CA LEU A 225 1.19 -6.41 29.29
C LEU A 225 0.23 -7.60 29.52
N PRO A 226 0.35 -8.77 28.84
CA PRO A 226 -0.62 -9.86 29.00
C PRO A 226 -0.60 -10.49 30.40
N TYR A 227 0.56 -10.44 31.05
CA TYR A 227 0.75 -10.91 32.42
C TYR A 227 0.25 -9.88 33.43
N ILE A 228 0.40 -8.58 33.14
CA ILE A 228 -0.09 -7.47 33.98
C ILE A 228 -1.62 -7.40 33.95
N LEU A 229 -2.24 -7.63 32.79
CA LEU A 229 -3.71 -7.62 32.62
C LEU A 229 -4.40 -8.89 33.16
N ALA A 230 -3.65 -9.89 33.62
CA ALA A 230 -4.16 -11.13 34.19
C ALA A 230 -5.15 -10.95 35.36
N THR A 231 -6.18 -11.80 35.40
CA THR A 231 -6.93 -12.12 36.62
C THR A 231 -6.30 -13.33 37.35
N PRO A 232 -6.61 -13.57 38.65
CA PRO A 232 -5.89 -14.58 39.44
C PRO A 232 -6.18 -16.03 39.06
N GLU A 233 -7.36 -16.31 38.50
CA GLU A 233 -7.73 -17.62 37.96
C GLU A 233 -6.84 -17.97 36.77
N GLN A 234 -6.30 -16.93 36.13
CA GLN A 234 -5.63 -17.05 34.87
C GLN A 234 -4.20 -17.56 35.07
N LEU A 235 -3.40 -16.98 35.99
CA LEU A 235 -1.97 -17.24 36.20
C LEU A 235 -1.65 -18.45 37.10
N THR A 236 -0.76 -19.32 36.63
CA THR A 236 -0.58 -20.69 37.16
C THR A 236 0.83 -21.23 36.99
N HIS A 237 1.22 -22.20 37.82
CA HIS A 237 2.45 -22.99 37.61
C HIS A 237 2.12 -24.35 36.96
N VAL A 238 3.10 -24.92 36.25
CA VAL A 238 3.06 -26.31 35.74
C VAL A 238 4.35 -27.06 36.01
N SER A 239 4.26 -28.39 35.98
CA SER A 239 5.41 -29.28 36.19
C SER A 239 6.46 -29.11 35.10
N VAL A 240 7.71 -28.89 35.50
CA VAL A 240 8.88 -28.90 34.62
C VAL A 240 9.26 -30.35 34.29
N SER A 241 9.45 -30.67 33.02
CA SER A 241 9.88 -31.98 32.53
C SER A 241 11.40 -32.21 32.69
N ALA A 242 11.88 -33.42 32.38
CA ALA A 242 13.32 -33.70 32.38
C ALA A 242 14.07 -32.89 31.30
N ALA A 243 13.48 -32.73 30.11
CA ALA A 243 14.08 -31.98 29.00
C ALA A 243 14.16 -30.47 29.30
N GLU A 244 13.13 -29.90 29.92
CA GLU A 244 13.14 -28.48 30.31
C GLU A 244 14.17 -28.20 31.41
N ARG A 245 14.35 -29.11 32.39
CA ARG A 245 15.45 -29.01 33.37
C ARG A 245 16.84 -29.05 32.71
N GLN A 246 17.02 -29.84 31.64
CA GLN A 246 18.25 -29.83 30.85
C GLN A 246 18.47 -28.52 30.08
N GLN A 247 17.40 -27.78 29.77
CA GLN A 247 17.45 -26.44 29.18
C GLN A 247 17.63 -25.32 30.24
N GLY A 248 17.79 -25.68 31.52
CA GLY A 248 18.01 -24.72 32.62
C GLY A 248 16.73 -24.22 33.29
N VAL A 249 15.55 -24.66 32.83
CA VAL A 249 14.26 -24.31 33.44
C VAL A 249 14.15 -24.93 34.83
N VAL A 250 13.78 -24.13 35.83
CA VAL A 250 13.47 -24.58 37.19
C VAL A 250 12.02 -24.35 37.60
N GLU A 251 11.35 -23.39 36.94
CA GLU A 251 9.95 -23.04 37.13
C GLU A 251 9.28 -22.85 35.76
N LYS A 252 7.99 -23.17 35.63
CA LYS A 252 7.23 -22.93 34.39
C LYS A 252 5.84 -22.33 34.70
N ILE A 253 5.51 -21.21 34.04
CA ILE A 253 4.31 -20.38 34.33
C ILE A 253 3.40 -20.19 33.10
N GLN A 254 2.11 -20.00 33.38
CA GLN A 254 0.96 -20.01 32.45
C GLN A 254 -0.27 -19.18 33.01
N LEU A 255 -0.54 -17.92 32.62
CA LEU A 255 -1.93 -17.27 32.52
C LEU A 255 -2.86 -18.16 31.63
N HIS A 256 -4.25 -18.13 31.52
CA HIS A 256 -6.43 -18.91 29.76
C HIS A 256 -7.35 -17.92 28.91
N THR A 257 -6.87 -17.57 27.72
CA THR A 257 -7.34 -16.40 26.98
C THR A 257 -7.41 -16.77 25.52
N SER A 258 -7.81 -15.80 24.74
CA SER A 258 -8.04 -15.99 23.33
C SER A 258 -7.19 -15.07 22.49
N LEU A 259 -7.06 -15.45 21.22
CA LEU A 259 -6.41 -14.64 20.20
C LEU A 259 -7.06 -13.26 20.07
N GLU A 260 -8.39 -13.18 20.19
CA GLU A 260 -9.15 -11.93 20.16
C GLU A 260 -8.80 -11.02 21.34
N GLU A 261 -8.77 -11.55 22.57
CA GLU A 261 -8.46 -10.72 23.74
C GLU A 261 -6.97 -10.32 23.77
N TYR A 262 -6.05 -11.22 23.44
CA TYR A 262 -4.61 -10.91 23.34
C TYR A 262 -4.32 -9.80 22.32
N VAL A 263 -4.91 -9.90 21.12
CA VAL A 263 -4.75 -8.89 20.07
C VAL A 263 -5.45 -7.59 20.44
N ALA A 264 -6.64 -7.64 21.07
CA ALA A 264 -7.34 -6.45 21.55
C ALA A 264 -6.53 -5.70 22.62
N GLN A 265 -5.94 -6.40 23.59
CA GLN A 265 -5.05 -5.82 24.60
C GLN A 265 -3.84 -5.13 23.95
N SER A 266 -3.12 -5.84 23.08
CA SER A 266 -1.91 -5.35 22.42
C SER A 266 -2.16 -4.13 21.52
N LEU A 267 -3.21 -4.17 20.70
CA LEU A 267 -3.57 -3.06 19.82
C LEU A 267 -4.13 -1.85 20.59
N SER A 268 -4.85 -2.07 21.68
CA SER A 268 -5.34 -0.98 22.54
C SER A 268 -4.19 -0.28 23.28
N TYR A 269 -3.23 -1.03 23.82
CA TYR A 269 -2.03 -0.48 24.45
C TYR A 269 -1.16 0.31 23.47
N THR A 270 -1.00 -0.20 22.25
CA THR A 270 -0.34 0.50 21.13
C THR A 270 -1.09 1.80 20.77
N THR A 271 -2.43 1.76 20.78
CA THR A 271 -3.28 2.93 20.46
C THR A 271 -3.16 4.03 21.50
N VAL A 272 -3.15 3.70 22.80
CA VAL A 272 -2.95 4.67 23.89
C VAL A 272 -1.55 5.31 23.85
N ASN A 273 -0.52 4.55 23.44
CA ASN A 273 0.84 5.08 23.30
C ASN A 273 1.13 5.70 21.92
N SER A 274 0.16 5.74 20.99
CA SER A 274 0.41 6.07 19.59
C SER A 274 0.95 7.50 19.35
N ALA A 275 0.44 8.50 20.08
CA ALA A 275 0.92 9.87 19.98
C ALA A 275 2.34 10.01 20.55
N TYR A 276 2.59 9.49 21.76
CA TYR A 276 3.93 9.41 22.37
C TYR A 276 4.96 8.72 21.44
N LEU A 277 4.66 7.52 20.93
CA LEU A 277 5.56 6.80 20.02
C LEU A 277 5.82 7.61 18.73
N THR A 278 4.81 8.29 18.19
CA THR A 278 4.98 9.16 17.01
C THR A 278 5.84 10.39 17.32
N GLN A 279 5.67 11.01 18.48
CA GLN A 279 6.42 12.19 18.91
C GLN A 279 7.89 11.87 19.16
N TYR A 280 8.20 10.76 19.84
CA TYR A 280 9.55 10.49 20.34
C TYR A 280 10.34 9.43 19.56
N LEU A 281 9.71 8.66 18.65
CA LEU A 281 10.43 7.75 17.74
C LEU A 281 10.35 8.17 16.26
N LEU A 282 9.35 8.94 15.83
CA LEU A 282 9.05 9.17 14.40
C LEU A 282 9.08 10.63 13.93
N SER A 283 9.11 11.61 14.84
CA SER A 283 8.93 13.02 14.47
C SER A 283 10.15 13.66 13.82
N GLU A 284 9.89 14.48 12.79
CA GLU A 284 10.93 15.20 12.06
C GLU A 284 11.21 16.56 12.71
N LYS A 285 12.37 16.69 13.37
CA LYS A 285 12.97 18.01 13.59
C LYS A 285 13.73 18.44 12.33
N PRO A 286 13.63 19.70 11.88
CA PRO A 286 14.40 20.19 10.75
C PRO A 286 15.89 20.13 11.06
N VAL A 287 16.69 19.80 10.04
CA VAL A 287 18.15 19.78 10.12
C VAL A 287 18.65 20.69 9.01
N SER A 288 19.24 21.83 9.38
CA SER A 288 20.03 22.63 8.46
C SER A 288 21.28 21.84 8.05
N ALA A 289 21.47 21.65 6.75
CA ALA A 289 22.60 20.92 6.19
C ALA A 289 23.41 21.85 5.28
N GLU A 290 24.72 21.96 5.52
CA GLU A 290 25.60 22.68 4.60
C GLU A 290 25.66 21.98 3.24
N VAL A 291 25.48 22.75 2.16
CA VAL A 291 25.56 22.24 0.78
C VAL A 291 27.01 21.85 0.47
N LYS A 292 27.30 20.56 0.50
CA LYS A 292 28.57 20.03 0.00
C LYS A 292 28.58 20.07 -1.54
N PRO A 293 29.70 20.44 -2.19
CA PRO A 293 29.80 20.43 -3.65
C PRO A 293 29.77 18.99 -4.19
N VAL A 294 29.09 18.80 -5.31
CA VAL A 294 28.86 17.48 -5.95
C VAL A 294 29.27 17.51 -7.42
N ASP A 295 30.00 16.49 -7.88
CA ASP A 295 30.39 16.35 -9.30
C ASP A 295 29.26 15.72 -10.13
N LEU A 296 28.33 16.56 -10.58
CA LEU A 296 27.17 16.18 -11.39
C LEU A 296 27.54 15.43 -12.69
N ASN A 297 28.78 15.57 -13.18
CA ASN A 297 29.21 14.89 -14.42
C ASN A 297 29.31 13.37 -14.26
N ARG A 298 29.40 12.87 -13.03
CA ARG A 298 29.44 11.42 -12.70
C ARG A 298 28.05 10.81 -12.50
N MET A 299 27.00 11.63 -12.50
CA MET A 299 25.62 11.22 -12.23
C MET A 299 24.82 11.05 -13.52
N THR A 300 23.95 10.04 -13.55
CA THR A 300 22.90 9.90 -14.56
C THR A 300 21.92 11.08 -14.52
N PRO A 301 21.14 11.35 -15.59
CA PRO A 301 20.15 12.42 -15.57
C PRO A 301 19.12 12.28 -14.44
N GLN A 302 18.79 11.05 -14.04
CA GLN A 302 17.87 10.75 -12.95
C GLN A 302 18.46 11.16 -11.59
N GLU A 303 19.69 10.74 -11.31
CA GLU A 303 20.39 11.10 -10.06
C GLU A 303 20.62 12.62 -9.95
N GLN A 304 20.89 13.31 -11.06
CA GLN A 304 20.97 14.79 -11.07
C GLN A 304 19.63 15.44 -10.74
N ALA A 305 18.51 14.88 -11.21
CA ALA A 305 17.16 15.37 -10.91
C ALA A 305 16.74 15.08 -9.46
N ASP A 306 17.05 13.90 -8.93
CA ASP A 306 16.84 13.53 -7.53
C ASP A 306 17.67 14.41 -6.57
N TRP A 307 18.94 14.66 -6.91
CA TRP A 307 19.82 15.58 -6.16
C TRP A 307 19.29 17.02 -6.20
N ALA A 308 18.89 17.53 -7.37
CA ALA A 308 18.38 18.89 -7.49
C ALA A 308 17.05 19.06 -6.74
N TYR A 309 16.16 18.05 -6.75
CA TYR A 309 14.94 18.10 -5.95
C TYR A 309 15.21 18.07 -4.44
N ALA A 310 16.17 17.26 -3.98
CA ALA A 310 16.59 17.26 -2.58
C ALA A 310 17.14 18.63 -2.17
N LEU A 311 18.03 19.20 -2.99
CA LEU A 311 18.60 20.54 -2.81
C LEU A 311 17.51 21.63 -2.75
N TRP A 312 16.47 21.53 -3.60
CA TRP A 312 15.30 22.41 -3.53
C TRP A 312 14.57 22.25 -2.20
N LYS A 313 14.14 21.02 -1.89
CA LYS A 313 13.29 20.69 -0.73
C LYS A 313 13.98 20.93 0.62
N ASP A 314 15.32 20.94 0.67
CA ASP A 314 16.10 21.27 1.87
C ASP A 314 16.36 22.80 2.04
N HIS A 315 16.11 23.63 1.02
CA HIS A 315 16.44 25.07 1.01
C HIS A 315 15.31 26.02 0.57
N ALA A 316 14.17 25.49 0.12
CA ALA A 316 12.96 26.23 -0.20
C ALA A 316 12.32 26.77 1.08
N ALA A 317 12.88 27.87 1.60
CA ALA A 317 12.34 28.58 2.74
C ALA A 317 10.98 29.19 2.36
N VAL A 318 9.92 28.58 2.90
CA VAL A 318 8.56 29.13 2.84
C VAL A 318 8.50 30.39 3.71
N GLU A 319 7.99 31.49 3.15
CA GLU A 319 7.64 32.65 3.98
C GLU A 319 6.39 32.33 4.81
N THR A 320 6.61 31.91 6.05
CA THR A 320 5.54 31.81 7.05
C THR A 320 5.17 33.22 7.49
N GLU A 321 4.06 33.75 6.97
CA GLU A 321 3.47 34.97 7.51
C GLU A 321 3.19 34.82 9.01
N ASN A 322 3.42 35.91 9.74
CA ASN A 322 3.59 35.87 11.18
C ASN A 322 2.24 35.84 11.92
N SER A 323 1.66 34.64 12.11
CA SER A 323 0.57 34.44 13.07
C SER A 323 0.66 33.09 13.79
N GLY A 324 0.62 33.15 15.12
CA GLY A 324 0.41 31.97 15.96
C GLY A 324 -1.09 31.77 16.21
N ALA A 325 -1.68 30.77 15.55
CA ALA A 325 -3.04 30.34 15.81
C ALA A 325 -3.04 28.88 16.29
N ALA A 326 -3.76 28.59 17.37
CA ALA A 326 -3.87 27.23 17.90
C ALA A 326 -4.88 26.40 17.08
N TYR A 327 -4.68 25.08 17.04
CA TYR A 327 -5.71 24.15 16.58
C TYR A 327 -6.90 24.15 17.56
N THR A 328 -7.88 25.02 17.33
CA THR A 328 -9.14 25.04 18.08
C THR A 328 -10.32 24.72 17.18
N LYS A 329 -10.76 23.46 17.29
CA LYS A 329 -12.14 22.97 17.39
C LYS A 329 -13.25 23.56 16.51
N ASP A 330 -14.08 22.63 16.03
CA ASP A 330 -15.35 22.86 15.37
C ASP A 330 -16.31 23.76 16.18
N GLN A 331 -16.99 24.68 15.49
CA GLN A 331 -18.25 25.28 15.95
C GLN A 331 -19.17 25.58 14.75
N GLU A 332 -20.46 25.36 14.95
CA GLU A 332 -21.50 25.49 13.91
C GLU A 332 -21.85 26.95 13.59
N PRO A 333 -22.42 27.25 12.40
CA PRO A 333 -22.61 28.62 11.92
C PRO A 333 -23.77 29.34 12.59
N THR A 334 -23.50 30.48 13.24
CA THR A 334 -24.51 31.47 13.63
C THR A 334 -24.47 32.68 12.69
N ALA A 335 -25.55 32.91 11.94
CA ALA A 335 -25.62 33.97 10.94
C ALA A 335 -25.94 35.37 11.53
N ALA A 336 -25.27 36.41 11.02
CA ALA A 336 -25.69 37.82 11.08
C ALA A 336 -24.82 38.69 10.12
N VAL A 337 -25.23 39.95 9.92
CA VAL A 337 -24.54 41.03 9.17
C VAL A 337 -24.47 40.79 7.65
N THR A 338 -25.38 41.27 6.79
CA THR A 338 -25.83 42.66 6.47
C THR A 338 -24.81 43.56 5.74
N ALA A 339 -24.87 43.49 4.40
CA ALA A 339 -25.05 44.61 3.45
C ALA A 339 -24.05 45.80 3.36
N HIS A 340 -24.02 46.35 2.14
CA HIS A 340 -23.32 47.56 1.67
C HIS A 340 -21.79 47.49 1.55
N ASP A 341 -21.15 48.22 0.62
CA ASP A 341 -21.44 48.58 -0.79
C ASP A 341 -20.20 49.38 -1.30
N ASP A 342 -20.24 49.86 -2.56
CA ASP A 342 -19.29 50.79 -3.20
C ASP A 342 -17.86 50.21 -3.43
N ALA A 343 -17.31 49.97 -4.63
CA ALA A 343 -17.39 50.55 -5.99
C ALA A 343 -16.20 51.49 -6.35
N GLU A 344 -16.00 51.69 -7.66
CA GLU A 344 -14.99 52.56 -8.32
C GLU A 344 -13.50 52.09 -8.23
N ASP A 345 -12.66 52.15 -9.29
CA ASP A 345 -12.92 52.46 -10.72
C ASP A 345 -11.90 51.74 -11.67
N VAL A 346 -12.10 51.89 -12.98
CA VAL A 346 -11.47 51.19 -14.11
C VAL A 346 -10.10 51.76 -14.52
N ALA A 347 -9.21 50.88 -15.01
CA ALA A 347 -8.10 51.26 -15.89
C ALA A 347 -7.86 50.17 -16.96
N GLU A 348 -8.46 50.36 -18.13
CA GLU A 348 -8.35 49.46 -19.30
C GLU A 348 -7.18 49.85 -20.21
N VAL A 349 -6.40 48.87 -20.70
CA VAL A 349 -5.43 49.06 -21.79
C VAL A 349 -5.47 47.84 -22.72
N ASP A 350 -6.06 48.01 -23.90
CA ASP A 350 -6.16 47.01 -24.96
C ASP A 350 -4.93 47.04 -25.89
N HIS A 351 -4.52 45.87 -26.41
CA HIS A 351 -4.37 45.60 -27.85
C HIS A 351 -3.80 44.20 -28.18
N PRO A 352 -4.06 43.65 -29.39
CA PRO A 352 -4.28 42.20 -29.53
C PRO A 352 -3.21 41.46 -30.34
N ILE A 353 -3.30 40.11 -30.35
CA ILE A 353 -2.67 39.25 -31.36
C ILE A 353 -3.72 38.28 -31.93
N ALA A 354 -3.77 38.16 -33.25
CA ALA A 354 -4.84 37.47 -33.98
C ALA A 354 -4.73 35.93 -33.95
N ALA A 355 -5.90 35.27 -33.93
CA ALA A 355 -6.01 33.85 -34.22
C ALA A 355 -6.04 33.62 -35.74
N ALA A 356 -5.00 33.01 -36.29
CA ALA A 356 -5.00 32.52 -37.67
C ALA A 356 -5.64 31.13 -37.73
N ALA A 357 -6.67 30.96 -38.57
CA ALA A 357 -7.35 29.70 -38.77
C ALA A 357 -6.96 29.07 -40.11
N GLU A 358 -6.33 27.89 -40.09
CA GLU A 358 -6.06 27.08 -41.28
C GLU A 358 -6.41 25.60 -41.05
N ASN A 359 -7.61 25.24 -41.51
CA ASN A 359 -7.97 24.00 -42.21
C ASN A 359 -7.25 22.68 -41.82
N GLU A 360 -7.95 21.79 -41.11
CA GLU A 360 -7.71 20.35 -41.28
C GLU A 360 -8.34 19.84 -42.60
N PRO A 361 -7.70 18.93 -43.34
CA PRO A 361 -8.25 18.37 -44.56
C PRO A 361 -9.33 17.32 -44.26
N THR A 362 -10.50 17.47 -44.88
CA THR A 362 -11.51 16.41 -44.95
C THR A 362 -11.04 15.27 -45.84
N ASP A 363 -11.12 14.03 -45.37
CA ASP A 363 -11.13 12.86 -46.24
C ASP A 363 -12.28 11.92 -45.84
N ALA A 364 -13.12 11.57 -46.82
CA ALA A 364 -14.36 10.82 -46.63
C ALA A 364 -14.55 9.86 -47.81
N ALA A 365 -14.01 8.65 -47.66
CA ALA A 365 -13.98 7.64 -48.72
C ALA A 365 -15.09 6.58 -48.58
N ASP A 366 -16.16 6.79 -49.35
CA ASP A 366 -17.14 5.81 -49.86
C ASP A 366 -17.65 4.64 -49.00
N ARG A 367 -18.95 4.73 -48.69
CA ARG A 367 -19.91 3.78 -49.28
C ARG A 367 -21.30 4.39 -49.44
N ALA A 368 -21.72 4.60 -50.70
CA ALA A 368 -23.02 5.17 -51.02
C ALA A 368 -24.06 4.11 -51.43
N THR A 369 -25.30 4.24 -50.92
CA THR A 369 -26.52 3.93 -51.70
C THR A 369 -27.75 4.72 -51.21
N THR A 370 -28.04 5.80 -51.94
CA THR A 370 -29.39 6.32 -52.31
C THR A 370 -30.54 6.44 -51.29
N ALA A 371 -30.94 7.70 -51.08
CA ALA A 371 -32.32 8.22 -50.89
C ALA A 371 -33.08 7.88 -49.58
N THR A 372 -33.94 8.77 -49.04
CA THR A 372 -34.52 10.02 -49.59
C THR A 372 -34.38 11.19 -48.61
N SER A 373 -34.25 12.41 -49.12
CA SER A 373 -34.09 13.64 -48.33
C SER A 373 -35.35 14.07 -47.56
N ALA A 374 -35.15 14.51 -46.33
CA ALA A 374 -35.97 15.52 -45.64
C ALA A 374 -35.01 16.41 -44.84
N GLU A 375 -35.22 17.73 -44.87
CA GLU A 375 -34.34 18.67 -44.16
C GLU A 375 -34.61 18.63 -42.64
N PRO A 376 -33.58 18.59 -41.79
CA PRO A 376 -33.77 18.84 -40.36
C PRO A 376 -33.97 20.34 -40.14
N ALA A 377 -35.09 20.71 -39.51
CA ALA A 377 -35.21 22.05 -38.92
C ALA A 377 -34.19 22.22 -37.78
N ASP A 378 -33.75 23.45 -37.56
CA ASP A 378 -32.80 23.80 -36.49
C ASP A 378 -33.50 23.81 -35.11
N ASP A 379 -33.59 22.63 -34.50
CA ASP A 379 -34.04 22.47 -33.13
C ASP A 379 -32.84 22.30 -32.18
N GLN A 380 -32.51 23.35 -31.45
CA GLN A 380 -31.65 23.28 -30.25
C GLN A 380 -32.44 22.63 -29.10
N ALA A 381 -32.85 21.37 -29.31
CA ALA A 381 -33.61 20.57 -28.36
C ALA A 381 -32.77 20.31 -27.10
N ASN A 382 -32.97 21.19 -26.12
CA ASN A 382 -32.38 21.13 -24.79
C ASN A 382 -32.65 19.75 -24.17
N VAL A 383 -31.64 18.88 -24.10
CA VAL A 383 -31.80 17.49 -23.65
C VAL A 383 -31.93 17.46 -22.13
N ALA A 384 -33.13 17.77 -21.65
CA ALA A 384 -33.54 17.45 -20.30
C ALA A 384 -33.31 15.95 -20.07
N ALA A 385 -32.70 15.60 -18.93
CA ALA A 385 -32.50 14.21 -18.56
C ALA A 385 -33.87 13.58 -18.21
N GLU A 386 -34.39 12.74 -19.11
CA GLU A 386 -35.45 11.79 -18.77
C GLU A 386 -34.89 10.85 -17.68
N ASN A 387 -35.27 11.09 -16.43
CA ASN A 387 -34.93 10.25 -15.28
C ASN A 387 -35.74 8.93 -15.31
N ASP A 388 -35.52 8.11 -16.34
CA ASP A 388 -35.79 6.66 -16.29
C ASP A 388 -34.72 5.97 -15.42
N SER A 389 -34.56 6.45 -14.19
CA SER A 389 -33.84 5.73 -13.14
C SER A 389 -34.71 4.56 -12.73
N VAL A 390 -34.37 3.36 -13.21
CA VAL A 390 -35.01 2.10 -12.79
C VAL A 390 -34.63 1.82 -11.34
N GLU A 391 -35.37 2.44 -10.41
CA GLU A 391 -35.32 2.14 -8.98
C GLU A 391 -35.86 0.73 -8.77
N LEU A 392 -34.95 -0.20 -8.52
CA LEU A 392 -35.27 -1.59 -8.21
C LEU A 392 -35.35 -1.74 -6.70
N SER A 393 -36.47 -2.26 -6.19
CA SER A 393 -36.55 -2.62 -4.78
C SER A 393 -35.67 -3.84 -4.46
N HIS A 394 -35.24 -3.96 -3.21
CA HIS A 394 -34.51 -5.15 -2.74
C HIS A 394 -35.23 -6.47 -3.08
N GLU A 395 -36.56 -6.51 -3.06
CA GLU A 395 -37.36 -7.69 -3.47
C GLU A 395 -37.24 -7.99 -4.97
N GLN A 396 -37.24 -6.97 -5.82
CA GLN A 396 -37.02 -7.10 -7.27
C GLN A 396 -35.60 -7.56 -7.56
N CYS A 397 -34.62 -7.10 -6.79
CA CYS A 397 -33.23 -7.57 -6.87
C CYS A 397 -33.09 -9.06 -6.48
N VAL A 398 -33.76 -9.50 -5.40
CA VAL A 398 -33.85 -10.93 -5.02
C VAL A 398 -34.57 -11.77 -6.09
N ALA A 399 -35.50 -11.19 -6.86
CA ALA A 399 -36.09 -11.85 -8.02
C ALA A 399 -35.10 -11.94 -9.20
N LEU A 400 -34.39 -10.85 -9.52
CA LEU A 400 -33.38 -10.80 -10.60
C LEU A 400 -32.20 -11.75 -10.37
N GLN A 401 -31.80 -11.97 -9.12
CA GLN A 401 -30.75 -12.95 -8.76
C GLN A 401 -31.09 -14.37 -9.27
N LYS A 402 -32.38 -14.73 -9.35
CA LYS A 402 -32.85 -16.03 -9.88
C LYS A 402 -32.81 -16.10 -11.42
N GLN A 403 -32.61 -14.98 -12.11
CA GLN A 403 -32.54 -14.86 -13.56
C GLN A 403 -31.25 -14.15 -14.03
N ALA A 404 -30.19 -14.19 -13.22
CA ALA A 404 -28.97 -13.37 -13.36
C ALA A 404 -28.40 -13.28 -14.79
N LYS A 405 -28.48 -14.36 -15.60
CA LYS A 405 -28.00 -14.43 -17.00
C LYS A 405 -28.63 -13.44 -17.99
N ALA A 406 -29.75 -12.81 -17.65
CA ALA A 406 -30.46 -11.87 -18.52
C ALA A 406 -30.43 -10.42 -17.99
N VAL A 407 -29.69 -10.16 -16.91
CA VAL A 407 -29.69 -8.87 -16.20
C VAL A 407 -28.78 -7.87 -16.92
N SER A 408 -29.32 -6.69 -17.26
CA SER A 408 -28.51 -5.59 -17.82
C SER A 408 -27.58 -4.98 -16.77
N VAL A 409 -26.47 -4.37 -17.20
CA VAL A 409 -25.44 -3.88 -16.26
C VAL A 409 -25.97 -2.77 -15.34
N GLY A 410 -26.91 -1.94 -15.80
CA GLY A 410 -27.59 -0.95 -14.96
C GLY A 410 -28.41 -1.59 -13.84
N GLN A 411 -29.20 -2.63 -14.14
CA GLN A 411 -29.95 -3.39 -13.13
C GLN A 411 -29.03 -4.09 -12.12
N TYR A 412 -27.88 -4.62 -12.59
CA TYR A 412 -26.86 -5.17 -11.71
C TYR A 412 -26.29 -4.11 -10.75
N GLN A 413 -26.00 -2.89 -11.23
CA GLN A 413 -25.58 -1.79 -10.36
C GLN A 413 -26.65 -1.44 -9.33
N THR A 414 -27.89 -1.17 -9.74
CA THR A 414 -28.95 -0.75 -8.79
C THR A 414 -29.08 -1.76 -7.66
N CYS A 415 -29.06 -3.05 -7.97
CA CYS A 415 -29.09 -4.10 -6.95
C CYS A 415 -27.81 -4.17 -6.10
N LEU A 416 -26.63 -3.89 -6.66
CA LEU A 416 -25.38 -3.82 -5.91
C LEU A 416 -25.34 -2.61 -4.95
N ASP A 417 -25.98 -1.50 -5.30
CA ASP A 417 -26.14 -0.32 -4.44
C ASP A 417 -27.20 -0.55 -3.34
N GLU A 418 -28.26 -1.32 -3.63
CA GLU A 418 -29.16 -1.96 -2.64
C GLU A 418 -28.50 -3.14 -1.86
N GLY A 419 -27.18 -3.30 -1.97
CA GLY A 419 -26.37 -4.25 -1.20
C GLY A 419 -26.35 -5.70 -1.69
N LEU A 420 -27.01 -6.03 -2.81
CA LEU A 420 -27.16 -7.37 -3.36
C LEU A 420 -26.35 -7.59 -4.66
N ASP A 421 -25.17 -8.20 -4.54
CA ASP A 421 -24.42 -8.73 -5.68
C ASP A 421 -25.18 -9.90 -6.34
N LEU A 422 -25.85 -9.62 -7.46
CA LEU A 422 -26.60 -10.63 -8.23
C LEU A 422 -25.71 -11.73 -8.82
N PHE A 423 -24.39 -11.52 -8.87
CA PHE A 423 -23.39 -12.48 -9.31
C PHE A 423 -22.63 -13.11 -8.13
N ALA A 424 -23.13 -12.97 -6.89
CA ALA A 424 -22.65 -13.72 -5.73
C ALA A 424 -23.24 -15.13 -5.66
N SER A 425 -22.47 -16.12 -6.09
CA SER A 425 -22.55 -17.44 -5.45
C SER A 425 -21.95 -17.34 -4.06
N GLN A 426 -22.71 -17.65 -3.00
CA GLN A 426 -22.12 -17.86 -1.68
C GLN A 426 -21.21 -19.10 -1.73
N THR A 427 -19.91 -18.91 -1.56
CA THR A 427 -18.95 -20.01 -1.38
C THR A 427 -18.60 -20.19 0.09
N GLN A 428 -18.01 -21.34 0.43
CA GLN A 428 -17.45 -21.55 1.77
C GLN A 428 -16.30 -20.57 2.09
N ASP A 429 -15.58 -20.07 1.07
CA ASP A 429 -14.60 -18.99 1.25
C ASP A 429 -15.29 -17.69 1.69
N ASP A 430 -16.49 -17.37 1.19
CA ASP A 430 -17.21 -16.14 1.55
C ASP A 430 -17.76 -16.21 2.99
N GLN A 431 -18.28 -17.37 3.39
CA GLN A 431 -18.78 -17.58 4.76
C GLN A 431 -17.64 -17.53 5.79
N LEU A 432 -16.47 -18.09 5.47
CA LEU A 432 -15.27 -17.94 6.30
C LEU A 432 -14.74 -16.50 6.30
N ALA A 433 -14.84 -15.77 5.19
CA ALA A 433 -14.46 -14.35 5.13
C ALA A 433 -15.31 -13.53 6.09
N GLU A 434 -16.63 -13.72 6.07
CA GLU A 434 -17.56 -13.03 6.95
C GLU A 434 -17.30 -13.38 8.42
N GLN A 435 -17.09 -14.66 8.74
CA GLN A 435 -16.72 -15.11 10.10
C GLN A 435 -15.47 -14.40 10.62
N LEU A 436 -14.38 -14.40 9.84
CA LEU A 436 -13.10 -13.79 10.24
C LEU A 436 -13.19 -12.26 10.29
N ALA A 437 -13.87 -11.63 9.33
CA ALA A 437 -14.09 -10.19 9.30
C ALA A 437 -14.92 -9.72 10.50
N LYS A 438 -15.93 -10.49 10.91
CA LYS A 438 -16.75 -10.21 12.10
C LYS A 438 -15.93 -10.27 13.39
N THR A 439 -15.13 -11.33 13.57
CA THR A 439 -14.22 -11.48 14.72
C THR A 439 -13.19 -10.34 14.77
N GLY A 440 -12.54 -10.03 13.65
CA GLY A 440 -11.60 -8.91 13.54
C GLY A 440 -12.25 -7.55 13.80
N THR A 441 -13.46 -7.31 13.27
CA THR A 441 -14.22 -6.08 13.49
C THR A 441 -14.54 -5.87 14.97
N ASN A 442 -14.88 -6.92 15.69
CA ASN A 442 -15.15 -6.83 17.13
C ASN A 442 -13.88 -6.53 17.95
N VAL A 443 -12.73 -7.08 17.56
CA VAL A 443 -11.42 -6.71 18.13
C VAL A 443 -11.11 -5.24 17.85
N PHE A 444 -11.32 -4.75 16.63
CA PHE A 444 -11.10 -3.33 16.31
C PHE A 444 -12.03 -2.40 17.09
N LYS A 445 -13.32 -2.75 17.26
CA LYS A 445 -14.26 -1.99 18.11
C LYS A 445 -13.77 -1.85 19.56
N VAL A 446 -13.12 -2.87 20.12
CA VAL A 446 -12.48 -2.76 21.44
C VAL A 446 -11.38 -1.71 21.43
N VAL A 447 -10.52 -1.70 20.40
CA VAL A 447 -9.46 -0.68 20.23
C VAL A 447 -10.03 0.73 20.10
N GLU A 448 -11.22 0.89 19.50
CA GLU A 448 -11.89 2.20 19.41
C GLU A 448 -12.25 2.81 20.77
N LEU A 449 -12.52 1.98 21.79
CA LEU A 449 -12.78 2.45 23.17
C LEU A 449 -11.61 3.25 23.78
N PHE A 450 -10.40 3.06 23.25
CA PHE A 450 -9.14 3.64 23.73
C PHE A 450 -8.57 4.74 22.82
N LYS A 451 -9.12 4.95 21.61
CA LYS A 451 -8.64 6.00 20.67
C LYS A 451 -8.56 7.39 21.31
N GLY A 452 -9.57 7.75 22.11
CA GLY A 452 -9.64 9.03 22.84
C GLY A 452 -8.72 9.14 24.07
N GLN A 453 -7.88 8.14 24.34
CA GLN A 453 -6.94 8.13 25.48
C GLN A 453 -5.46 8.24 25.05
N SER A 454 -5.19 8.45 23.76
CA SER A 454 -3.82 8.67 23.26
C SER A 454 -3.28 10.05 23.68
N THR A 455 -2.06 10.11 24.20
CA THR A 455 -1.44 11.35 24.72
C THR A 455 0.04 11.48 24.36
N ASP A 456 0.60 12.67 24.61
CA ASP A 456 2.03 13.02 24.50
C ASP A 456 2.92 12.35 25.56
N LYS A 457 2.35 11.48 26.41
CA LYS A 457 3.02 10.83 27.53
C LYS A 457 2.97 9.32 27.40
N PHE A 458 4.04 8.67 27.85
CA PHE A 458 4.08 7.23 27.96
C PHE A 458 3.06 6.74 28.99
N VAL A 459 2.30 5.71 28.63
CA VAL A 459 1.40 5.00 29.54
C VAL A 459 1.99 3.62 29.77
N SER A 460 2.37 3.30 31.01
CA SER A 460 2.92 1.98 31.32
C SER A 460 1.84 0.89 31.21
N ALA A 461 2.23 -0.38 31.13
CA ALA A 461 1.26 -1.47 31.15
C ALA A 461 0.45 -1.51 32.47
N THR A 462 1.05 -1.04 33.58
CA THR A 462 0.37 -0.89 34.88
C THR A 462 -0.68 0.22 34.87
N ASP A 463 -0.37 1.38 34.29
CA ASP A 463 -1.35 2.47 34.15
C ASP A 463 -2.48 2.08 33.18
N PHE A 464 -2.13 1.38 32.09
CA PHE A 464 -3.09 0.84 31.15
C PHE A 464 -3.99 -0.25 31.77
N LYS A 465 -3.52 -1.02 32.76
CA LYS A 465 -4.37 -1.96 33.53
C LYS A 465 -5.60 -1.28 34.11
N ILE A 466 -5.44 -0.08 34.66
CA ILE A 466 -6.53 0.74 35.22
C ILE A 466 -7.51 1.14 34.11
N GLN A 467 -7.00 1.60 32.96
CA GLN A 467 -7.81 1.96 31.79
C GLN A 467 -8.59 0.77 31.23
N TRP A 468 -7.94 -0.39 31.10
CA TRP A 468 -8.53 -1.65 30.63
C TRP A 468 -9.63 -2.15 31.58
N GLN A 469 -9.36 -2.16 32.88
CA GLN A 469 -10.33 -2.55 33.90
C GLN A 469 -11.56 -1.62 33.93
N ALA A 470 -11.38 -0.30 33.78
CA ALA A 470 -12.48 0.66 33.67
C ALA A 470 -13.36 0.45 32.42
N LYS A 471 -12.87 -0.29 31.41
CA LYS A 471 -13.58 -0.62 30.17
C LYS A 471 -14.11 -2.05 30.09
N GLN A 472 -13.78 -2.93 31.04
CA GLN A 472 -14.09 -4.37 30.98
C GLN A 472 -15.54 -4.72 30.59
N PRO A 473 -16.61 -4.11 31.15
CA PRO A 473 -17.98 -4.41 30.73
C PRO A 473 -18.27 -4.10 29.26
N GLN A 474 -17.62 -3.07 28.70
CA GLN A 474 -17.75 -2.67 27.30
C GLN A 474 -16.94 -3.61 26.39
N ILE A 475 -15.77 -4.07 26.85
CA ILE A 475 -14.93 -5.05 26.16
C ILE A 475 -15.65 -6.40 26.07
N GLN A 476 -16.25 -6.86 27.17
CA GLN A 476 -17.00 -8.13 27.24
C GLN A 476 -18.28 -8.10 26.39
N ALA A 477 -18.91 -6.94 26.19
CA ALA A 477 -20.06 -6.78 25.29
C ALA A 477 -19.69 -6.73 23.79
N LEU A 478 -18.41 -6.46 23.46
CA LEU A 478 -17.91 -6.41 22.07
C LEU A 478 -17.27 -7.72 21.62
N LEU A 479 -16.51 -8.39 22.48
CA LEU A 479 -15.93 -9.70 22.20
C LEU A 479 -17.00 -10.82 22.36
N ALA A 480 -16.77 -11.98 21.75
CA ALA A 480 -17.63 -13.14 21.96
C ALA A 480 -17.54 -13.67 23.41
N ASN A 481 -18.49 -14.54 23.81
CA ASN A 481 -18.40 -15.26 25.09
C ASN A 481 -17.11 -16.09 25.13
N VAL A 482 -16.45 -16.17 26.30
CA VAL A 482 -15.09 -16.74 26.44
C VAL A 482 -14.94 -18.13 25.80
N GLU A 483 -15.93 -19.00 25.98
CA GLU A 483 -15.98 -20.37 25.41
C GLU A 483 -15.98 -20.40 23.87
N GLN A 484 -16.57 -19.38 23.24
CA GLN A 484 -16.69 -19.26 21.79
C GLN A 484 -15.43 -18.67 21.14
N ARG A 485 -14.54 -18.06 21.93
CA ARG A 485 -13.31 -17.45 21.43
C ARG A 485 -12.27 -18.49 20.99
N ASN A 486 -11.20 -18.01 20.34
CA ASN A 486 -10.11 -18.83 19.82
C ASN A 486 -9.00 -19.04 20.87
N PRO A 487 -8.92 -20.20 21.54
CA PRO A 487 -8.04 -20.38 22.70
C PRO A 487 -6.55 -20.31 22.31
N LEU A 488 -5.76 -19.74 23.21
CA LEU A 488 -4.38 -19.38 22.96
C LEU A 488 -3.51 -19.80 24.16
N VAL A 489 -2.52 -20.68 23.93
CA VAL A 489 -1.62 -21.25 24.96
C VAL A 489 -0.13 -20.86 24.85
N ILE A 490 0.55 -20.49 25.94
CA ILE A 490 2.01 -20.23 26.05
C ILE A 490 2.53 -20.63 27.43
N GLU A 491 3.70 -21.21 27.45
CA GLU A 491 4.42 -21.61 28.65
C GLU A 491 5.72 -20.81 28.78
N ILE A 492 5.94 -20.17 29.93
CA ILE A 492 7.17 -19.41 30.23
C ILE A 492 8.06 -20.27 31.12
N GLY A 493 9.15 -20.78 30.56
CA GLY A 493 10.17 -21.50 31.32
C GLY A 493 11.17 -20.51 31.91
N ILE A 494 11.33 -20.54 33.23
CA ILE A 494 12.11 -19.57 34.01
C ILE A 494 13.35 -20.26 34.60
N ASP A 495 14.50 -19.59 34.55
CA ASP A 495 15.78 -20.06 35.10
C ASP A 495 16.01 -19.67 36.57
N ARG A 496 17.13 -20.14 37.14
CA ARG A 496 17.52 -19.83 38.53
C ARG A 496 17.84 -18.36 38.81
N GLN A 497 17.86 -17.50 37.79
CA GLN A 497 18.08 -16.06 37.90
C GLN A 497 16.75 -15.28 37.73
N GLY A 498 15.61 -15.98 37.69
CA GLY A 498 14.29 -15.36 37.52
C GLY A 498 14.04 -14.82 36.12
N ARG A 499 14.74 -15.32 35.10
CA ARG A 499 14.65 -14.88 33.71
C ARG A 499 13.92 -15.92 32.87
N ALA A 500 13.15 -15.48 31.87
CA ALA A 500 12.65 -16.39 30.84
C ALA A 500 13.82 -17.00 30.04
N VAL A 501 13.76 -18.30 29.81
CA VAL A 501 14.66 -19.04 28.91
C VAL A 501 13.91 -19.83 27.85
N THR A 502 12.61 -20.10 28.04
CA THR A 502 11.71 -20.59 26.98
C THR A 502 10.38 -19.83 26.97
N THR A 503 9.79 -19.64 25.78
CA THR A 503 8.40 -19.19 25.61
C THR A 503 7.70 -19.99 24.50
N ASN A 504 6.75 -20.87 24.87
CA ASN A 504 6.23 -21.94 23.98
C ASN A 504 4.74 -21.78 23.60
N TYR A 505 4.48 -21.02 22.54
CA TYR A 505 3.17 -20.55 22.10
C TYR A 505 2.38 -21.64 21.33
N GLN A 506 1.04 -21.62 21.37
CA GLN A 506 0.11 -22.72 21.04
C GLN A 506 -1.31 -22.16 20.79
N ALA A 507 -1.53 -21.45 19.68
CA ALA A 507 -2.85 -20.93 19.31
C ALA A 507 -3.76 -22.01 18.70
N GLN A 508 -5.07 -21.81 18.79
CA GLN A 508 -6.06 -22.49 17.94
C GLN A 508 -6.90 -21.45 17.21
N LEU A 509 -7.09 -21.65 15.90
CA LEU A 509 -8.01 -20.87 15.07
C LEU A 509 -9.11 -21.78 14.53
N LYS A 510 -10.30 -21.69 15.13
CA LYS A 510 -11.53 -22.36 14.72
C LYS A 510 -12.07 -21.69 13.45
N ALA A 511 -12.44 -22.51 12.47
CA ALA A 511 -13.03 -22.08 11.21
C ALA A 511 -14.33 -22.86 10.99
N ASP A 512 -15.33 -22.58 11.83
CA ASP A 512 -16.57 -23.38 11.96
C ASP A 512 -17.33 -23.50 10.63
N SER A 513 -17.34 -22.43 9.83
CA SER A 513 -17.91 -22.37 8.47
C SER A 513 -17.32 -23.41 7.48
N ILE A 514 -16.14 -23.98 7.78
CA ILE A 514 -15.53 -25.06 7.01
C ILE A 514 -15.19 -26.30 7.86
N ASN A 515 -15.62 -26.33 9.12
CA ASN A 515 -15.40 -27.43 10.07
C ASN A 515 -13.91 -27.86 10.22
N LYS A 516 -12.99 -26.88 10.25
CA LYS A 516 -11.55 -27.07 10.50
C LYS A 516 -11.09 -26.31 11.73
N THR A 517 -10.06 -26.82 12.42
CA THR A 517 -9.28 -26.05 13.40
C THR A 517 -7.80 -26.07 13.02
N LEU A 518 -7.19 -24.89 12.92
CA LEU A 518 -5.73 -24.74 12.79
C LEU A 518 -5.12 -24.58 14.17
N HIS A 519 -4.24 -25.51 14.53
CA HIS A 519 -3.34 -25.38 15.68
C HIS A 519 -2.01 -24.76 15.22
N ILE A 520 -1.56 -23.72 15.92
CA ILE A 520 -0.32 -22.99 15.62
C ILE A 520 0.61 -23.11 16.83
N ARG A 521 1.74 -23.80 16.70
CA ARG A 521 2.70 -24.00 17.81
C ARG A 521 4.02 -23.30 17.50
N SER A 522 4.46 -22.39 18.37
CA SER A 522 5.75 -21.70 18.26
C SER A 522 6.60 -21.89 19.52
N ASN A 523 7.66 -22.68 19.47
CA ASN A 523 8.56 -22.85 20.62
C ASN A 523 9.73 -21.87 20.50
N ASN A 524 10.03 -21.12 21.56
CA ASN A 524 11.11 -20.12 21.57
C ASN A 524 12.06 -20.38 22.74
N GLN A 525 13.34 -20.11 22.52
CA GLN A 525 14.39 -20.18 23.53
C GLN A 525 15.21 -18.88 23.52
N TRP A 526 15.48 -18.36 24.71
CA TRP A 526 16.18 -17.11 24.95
C TRP A 526 17.49 -17.39 25.70
N SER A 527 18.59 -16.79 25.27
CA SER A 527 19.93 -17.21 25.69
C SER A 527 20.98 -16.10 25.52
N ASN A 528 22.21 -16.34 26.02
CA ASN A 528 23.36 -15.44 25.90
C ASN A 528 23.06 -13.97 26.28
N TYR A 529 22.24 -13.77 27.32
CA TYR A 529 21.89 -12.45 27.86
C TYR A 529 23.13 -11.57 28.10
N GLY A 530 23.05 -10.33 27.60
CA GLY A 530 24.09 -9.33 27.60
C GLY A 530 25.13 -9.45 26.47
N HIS A 531 25.26 -10.64 25.86
CA HIS A 531 26.35 -11.02 24.96
C HIS A 531 25.89 -11.89 23.78
N PRO A 532 25.06 -11.34 22.85
CA PRO A 532 24.55 -12.07 21.69
C PRO A 532 25.67 -12.59 20.77
N LYS A 533 25.47 -13.81 20.25
CA LYS A 533 26.42 -14.56 19.40
C LYS A 533 25.81 -14.97 18.05
N ASN A 534 24.49 -14.98 17.91
CA ASN A 534 23.78 -15.40 16.70
C ASN A 534 23.66 -14.31 15.62
N ILE A 535 24.46 -13.24 15.73
CA ILE A 535 24.56 -12.18 14.72
C ILE A 535 25.81 -12.48 13.87
N ASP A 536 25.65 -12.68 12.56
CA ASP A 536 26.77 -12.97 11.66
C ASP A 536 27.63 -11.74 11.35
N ARG A 537 28.41 -11.34 12.36
CA ARG A 537 29.37 -10.24 12.33
C ARG A 537 30.57 -10.53 11.40
N GLU A 538 30.73 -11.75 10.89
CA GLU A 538 31.77 -12.08 9.90
C GLU A 538 31.25 -11.88 8.47
N GLY A 539 30.08 -12.42 8.14
CA GLY A 539 29.36 -12.14 6.91
C GLY A 539 29.14 -10.64 6.71
N MET A 540 28.73 -9.90 7.74
CA MET A 540 28.60 -8.42 7.69
C MET A 540 29.90 -7.70 7.28
N ARG A 541 31.08 -8.24 7.64
CA ARG A 541 32.39 -7.66 7.28
C ARG A 541 32.85 -8.06 5.88
N LYS A 542 32.42 -9.23 5.40
CA LYS A 542 32.70 -9.76 4.05
C LYS A 542 31.69 -9.27 3.01
N ALA A 543 30.54 -8.74 3.44
CA ALA A 543 29.46 -8.31 2.57
C ALA A 543 29.84 -7.13 1.68
N LYS A 544 29.54 -7.27 0.39
CA LYS A 544 29.62 -6.21 -0.62
C LYS A 544 28.28 -5.46 -0.71
N SER A 545 28.26 -4.27 -1.29
CA SER A 545 26.99 -3.63 -1.64
C SER A 545 26.23 -4.48 -2.68
N PHE A 546 24.90 -4.33 -2.75
CA PHE A 546 24.08 -5.00 -3.77
C PHE A 546 24.60 -4.74 -5.20
N ASP A 547 24.98 -3.51 -5.52
CA ASP A 547 25.47 -3.13 -6.84
C ASP A 547 26.86 -3.71 -7.17
N GLU A 548 27.72 -3.92 -6.18
CA GLU A 548 28.99 -4.66 -6.34
C GLU A 548 28.79 -6.18 -6.42
N ALA A 549 27.79 -6.73 -5.72
CA ALA A 549 27.46 -8.16 -5.76
C ALA A 549 26.74 -8.56 -7.06
N ALA A 550 25.99 -7.64 -7.67
CA ALA A 550 25.32 -7.85 -8.95
C ALA A 550 26.29 -7.84 -10.15
N GLN A 551 27.44 -7.16 -10.06
CA GLN A 551 28.43 -7.09 -11.15
C GLN A 551 28.90 -8.48 -11.59
N GLY A 552 28.96 -8.70 -12.90
CA GLY A 552 29.31 -9.99 -13.51
C GLY A 552 28.22 -11.06 -13.43
N THR A 553 27.04 -10.75 -12.90
CA THR A 553 25.91 -11.68 -12.78
C THR A 553 24.73 -11.25 -13.67
N VAL A 554 23.74 -12.13 -13.85
CA VAL A 554 22.48 -11.83 -14.56
C VAL A 554 21.69 -10.70 -13.87
N LEU A 555 21.97 -10.41 -12.58
CA LEU A 555 21.38 -9.26 -11.89
C LEU A 555 21.96 -7.91 -12.35
N GLN A 556 23.12 -7.84 -13.02
CA GLN A 556 23.70 -6.57 -13.47
C GLN A 556 22.80 -5.84 -14.47
N GLU A 557 22.32 -6.55 -15.50
CA GLU A 557 21.43 -5.99 -16.53
C GLU A 557 20.02 -5.69 -15.98
N LYS A 558 19.62 -6.38 -14.91
CA LYS A 558 18.29 -6.30 -14.32
C LYS A 558 18.25 -5.61 -12.96
N ALA A 559 19.35 -4.98 -12.52
CA ALA A 559 19.48 -4.41 -11.17
C ALA A 559 18.35 -3.41 -10.87
N GLU A 560 18.06 -2.52 -11.83
CA GLU A 560 16.96 -1.55 -11.70
C GLU A 560 15.57 -2.18 -11.76
N GLN A 561 15.37 -3.29 -12.50
CA GLN A 561 14.12 -4.06 -12.43
C GLN A 561 13.98 -4.78 -11.07
N PHE A 562 15.09 -5.29 -10.51
CA PHE A 562 15.10 -5.97 -9.22
C PHE A 562 14.88 -5.01 -8.05
N LYS A 563 15.45 -3.79 -8.12
CA LYS A 563 15.13 -2.68 -7.19
C LYS A 563 13.65 -2.30 -7.24
N ARG A 564 12.99 -2.36 -8.41
CA ARG A 564 11.52 -2.17 -8.55
C ARG A 564 10.70 -3.34 -8.02
N LEU A 565 11.16 -4.59 -8.13
CA LEU A 565 10.51 -5.75 -7.49
C LEU A 565 10.45 -5.62 -5.96
N PHE A 566 11.39 -4.92 -5.34
CA PHE A 566 11.36 -4.57 -3.91
C PHE A 566 10.81 -3.16 -3.60
N GLY A 567 10.41 -2.39 -4.62
CA GLY A 567 9.92 -1.01 -4.50
C GLY A 567 8.66 -0.80 -5.33
N GLN A 568 7.50 -1.05 -4.71
CA GLN A 568 6.16 -1.04 -5.32
C GLN A 568 5.99 -0.05 -6.48
N HIS A 569 5.91 -0.58 -7.69
CA HIS A 569 5.27 0.09 -8.83
C HIS A 569 3.90 -0.59 -8.99
N SER A 570 2.80 0.15 -8.80
CA SER A 570 1.46 -0.44 -8.73
C SER A 570 0.90 -0.75 -10.13
N TRP A 571 -0.19 -1.51 -10.18
CA TRP A 571 -0.84 -1.87 -11.45
C TRP A 571 -1.35 -0.66 -12.23
N ASP A 572 -1.63 0.44 -11.55
CA ASP A 572 -1.99 1.73 -12.14
C ASP A 572 -0.90 2.24 -13.11
N GLU A 573 0.38 2.02 -12.82
CA GLU A 573 1.47 2.41 -13.72
C GLU A 573 1.53 1.55 -14.99
N GLN A 574 1.21 0.25 -14.90
CA GLN A 574 1.18 -0.62 -16.07
C GLN A 574 -0.04 -0.30 -16.96
N ILE A 575 -1.20 -0.03 -16.36
CA ILE A 575 -2.37 0.44 -17.08
C ILE A 575 -2.10 1.81 -17.72
N GLN A 576 -1.38 2.72 -17.04
CA GLN A 576 -0.94 3.99 -17.62
C GLN A 576 0.03 3.80 -18.80
N GLN A 577 1.01 2.91 -18.70
CA GLN A 577 1.94 2.62 -19.81
C GLN A 577 1.20 2.05 -21.02
N LEU A 578 0.23 1.16 -20.81
CA LEU A 578 -0.62 0.62 -21.87
C LEU A 578 -1.55 1.69 -22.47
N ALA A 579 -2.12 2.59 -21.66
CA ALA A 579 -2.91 3.72 -22.14
C ALA A 579 -2.06 4.67 -22.99
N ASN A 580 -0.86 5.00 -22.53
CA ASN A 580 0.11 5.82 -23.25
C ASN A 580 0.47 5.19 -24.61
N GLN A 581 0.75 3.88 -24.63
CA GLN A 581 1.04 3.14 -25.85
C GLN A 581 -0.16 3.15 -26.81
N ALA A 582 -1.37 2.86 -26.32
CA ALA A 582 -2.58 2.82 -27.14
C ALA A 582 -2.96 4.18 -27.73
N TYR A 583 -2.82 5.27 -26.96
CA TYR A 583 -3.07 6.62 -27.46
C TYR A 583 -1.97 7.10 -28.42
N ALA A 584 -0.70 6.75 -28.17
CA ALA A 584 0.40 7.04 -29.10
C ALA A 584 0.24 6.29 -30.44
N GLN A 585 -0.34 5.09 -30.44
CA GLN A 585 -0.61 4.30 -31.65
C GLN A 585 -1.88 4.71 -32.40
N ASN A 586 -2.97 5.02 -31.70
CA ASN A 586 -4.30 5.23 -32.30
C ASN A 586 -4.78 6.68 -32.32
N HIS A 587 -4.20 7.57 -31.52
CA HIS A 587 -4.63 8.96 -31.29
C HIS A 587 -6.12 9.14 -30.92
N SER A 588 -6.78 8.06 -30.49
CA SER A 588 -8.22 8.00 -30.23
C SER A 588 -8.51 7.94 -28.73
N TYR A 589 -9.32 8.88 -28.25
CA TYR A 589 -9.88 8.85 -26.89
C TYR A 589 -10.64 7.55 -26.64
N ILE A 590 -11.60 7.23 -27.52
CA ILE A 590 -12.49 6.07 -27.39
C ILE A 590 -11.71 4.75 -27.25
N LYS A 591 -10.76 4.46 -28.16
CA LYS A 591 -9.97 3.21 -28.09
C LYS A 591 -9.12 3.13 -26.82
N THR A 592 -8.58 4.25 -26.37
CA THR A 592 -7.76 4.32 -25.15
C THR A 592 -8.62 4.14 -23.90
N TYR A 593 -9.81 4.76 -23.88
CA TYR A 593 -10.81 4.59 -22.82
C TYR A 593 -11.30 3.15 -22.75
N GLN A 594 -11.67 2.53 -23.88
CA GLN A 594 -12.09 1.13 -23.93
C GLN A 594 -11.01 0.20 -23.38
N LEU A 595 -9.73 0.38 -23.76
CA LEU A 595 -8.62 -0.38 -23.17
C LEU A 595 -8.53 -0.22 -21.65
N VAL A 596 -8.43 1.02 -21.16
CA VAL A 596 -8.25 1.29 -19.72
C VAL A 596 -9.43 0.77 -18.91
N TYR A 597 -10.65 1.03 -19.38
CA TYR A 597 -11.89 0.57 -18.77
C TYR A 597 -11.97 -0.96 -18.71
N GLY A 598 -11.70 -1.66 -19.82
CA GLY A 598 -11.70 -3.13 -19.86
C GLY A 598 -10.66 -3.77 -18.94
N MET A 599 -9.48 -3.15 -18.80
CA MET A 599 -8.43 -3.58 -17.88
C MET A 599 -8.86 -3.37 -16.41
N LEU A 600 -9.33 -2.17 -16.05
CA LEU A 600 -9.81 -1.85 -14.70
C LEU A 600 -11.02 -2.71 -14.30
N LEU A 601 -11.95 -2.97 -15.23
CA LEU A 601 -13.10 -3.84 -15.02
C LEU A 601 -12.68 -5.29 -14.77
N SER A 602 -11.69 -5.80 -15.52
CA SER A 602 -11.19 -7.17 -15.37
C SER A 602 -10.51 -7.41 -14.01
N LEU A 603 -9.91 -6.37 -13.43
CA LEU A 603 -9.22 -6.39 -12.14
C LEU A 603 -10.20 -6.19 -10.97
N LYS A 604 -10.96 -5.09 -10.98
CA LYS A 604 -11.87 -4.69 -9.90
C LYS A 604 -13.19 -5.49 -9.89
N TYR A 605 -13.67 -5.90 -11.06
CA TYR A 605 -14.98 -6.56 -11.24
C TYR A 605 -14.91 -7.79 -12.16
N PRO A 606 -14.04 -8.79 -11.87
CA PRO A 606 -13.83 -9.96 -12.74
C PRO A 606 -15.11 -10.77 -12.98
N LYS A 607 -16.11 -10.71 -12.08
CA LYS A 607 -17.45 -11.30 -12.28
C LYS A 607 -18.23 -10.66 -13.43
N ILE A 608 -18.17 -9.33 -13.56
CA ILE A 608 -18.86 -8.58 -14.63
C ILE A 608 -18.22 -8.94 -15.98
N MET A 609 -16.88 -9.01 -16.02
CA MET A 609 -16.12 -9.46 -17.20
C MET A 609 -16.39 -10.95 -17.54
N GLN A 610 -16.60 -11.81 -16.53
CA GLN A 610 -17.04 -13.21 -16.72
C GLN A 610 -18.50 -13.31 -17.16
N HIS A 611 -19.38 -12.36 -16.79
CA HIS A 611 -20.79 -12.42 -17.14
C HIS A 611 -21.06 -12.00 -18.60
N TYR A 612 -20.77 -10.75 -18.93
CA TYR A 612 -21.16 -10.14 -20.21
C TYR A 612 -20.27 -10.60 -21.39
N SER A 613 -20.69 -10.33 -22.62
CA SER A 613 -19.85 -10.59 -23.80
C SER A 613 -18.80 -9.48 -23.97
N ALA A 614 -17.72 -9.77 -24.73
CA ALA A 614 -16.72 -8.75 -25.05
C ALA A 614 -17.33 -7.56 -25.81
N GLN A 615 -18.35 -7.79 -26.65
CA GLN A 615 -19.09 -6.72 -27.32
C GLN A 615 -19.87 -5.85 -26.33
N ASP A 616 -20.58 -6.47 -25.36
CA ASP A 616 -21.31 -5.71 -24.34
C ASP A 616 -20.37 -4.84 -23.51
N ILE A 617 -19.21 -5.35 -23.08
CA ILE A 617 -18.20 -4.55 -22.36
C ILE A 617 -17.66 -3.39 -23.22
N GLN A 618 -17.51 -3.56 -24.54
CA GLN A 618 -17.11 -2.46 -25.44
C GLN A 618 -18.21 -1.41 -25.61
N GLU A 619 -19.47 -1.83 -25.69
CA GLU A 619 -20.63 -0.95 -25.78
C GLU A 619 -20.85 -0.15 -24.49
N ILE A 620 -20.76 -0.81 -23.34
CA ILE A 620 -20.81 -0.19 -22.01
C ILE A 620 -19.66 0.82 -21.87
N ALA A 621 -18.43 0.43 -22.23
CA ALA A 621 -17.27 1.34 -22.20
C ALA A 621 -17.42 2.56 -23.14
N LEU A 622 -18.16 2.43 -24.25
CA LEU A 622 -18.47 3.56 -25.15
C LEU A 622 -19.52 4.50 -24.53
N VAL A 623 -20.51 3.98 -23.81
CA VAL A 623 -21.49 4.79 -23.05
C VAL A 623 -20.81 5.51 -21.88
N MET A 624 -19.89 4.85 -21.17
CA MET A 624 -19.12 5.49 -20.11
C MET A 624 -18.15 6.55 -20.65
N ALA A 625 -17.44 6.27 -21.75
CA ALA A 625 -16.63 7.27 -22.44
C ALA A 625 -17.44 8.51 -22.87
N TYR A 626 -18.72 8.35 -23.19
CA TYR A 626 -19.65 9.44 -23.50
C TYR A 626 -20.02 10.26 -22.27
N TYR A 627 -20.48 9.64 -21.17
CA TYR A 627 -20.84 10.38 -19.96
C TYR A 627 -19.62 11.12 -19.38
N ASP A 628 -18.52 10.41 -19.14
CA ASP A 628 -17.25 10.98 -18.68
C ASP A 628 -16.70 12.04 -19.66
N GLY A 629 -16.97 11.90 -20.96
CA GLY A 629 -16.50 12.79 -22.02
C GLY A 629 -17.30 14.09 -22.14
N GLN A 630 -18.58 14.10 -21.77
CA GLN A 630 -19.43 15.29 -21.82
C GLN A 630 -19.15 16.26 -20.68
N GLU A 631 -18.89 15.77 -19.46
CA GLU A 631 -18.64 16.61 -18.27
C GLU A 631 -17.42 17.54 -18.39
N ASN A 632 -16.60 17.39 -19.44
CA ASN A 632 -15.34 18.10 -19.63
C ASN A 632 -14.91 18.22 -21.10
N GLY A 633 -15.82 18.07 -22.06
CA GLY A 633 -15.57 18.27 -23.49
C GLY A 633 -14.61 17.29 -24.18
N SER A 634 -14.04 16.30 -23.49
CA SER A 634 -13.04 15.37 -24.07
C SER A 634 -13.60 14.49 -25.20
N TYR A 635 -14.92 14.31 -25.26
CA TYR A 635 -15.59 13.56 -26.33
C TYR A 635 -17.05 14.01 -26.49
N THR A 636 -17.36 14.59 -27.66
CA THR A 636 -18.68 15.16 -27.97
C THR A 636 -19.23 14.60 -29.31
N PRO A 637 -19.70 13.33 -29.32
CA PRO A 637 -20.17 12.67 -30.54
C PRO A 637 -21.44 13.32 -31.10
N LYS A 638 -21.61 13.25 -32.43
CA LYS A 638 -22.72 13.89 -33.17
C LYS A 638 -23.34 12.91 -34.17
N GLY A 639 -24.53 13.25 -34.69
CA GLY A 639 -25.20 12.49 -35.74
C GLY A 639 -25.42 11.01 -35.41
N GLN A 640 -25.03 10.12 -36.32
CA GLN A 640 -25.24 8.67 -36.19
C GLN A 640 -24.54 8.05 -34.97
N GLU A 641 -23.40 8.58 -34.54
CA GLU A 641 -22.67 8.08 -33.37
C GLU A 641 -23.43 8.37 -32.08
N LEU A 642 -23.96 9.59 -31.94
CA LEU A 642 -24.83 9.96 -30.82
C LEU A 642 -26.13 9.15 -30.81
N ALA A 643 -26.73 8.89 -31.98
CA ALA A 643 -27.90 8.02 -32.10
C ALA A 643 -27.60 6.59 -31.64
N ARG A 644 -26.44 6.03 -32.02
CA ARG A 644 -25.96 4.71 -31.55
C ARG A 644 -25.78 4.71 -30.03
N ILE A 645 -25.15 5.73 -29.45
CA ILE A 645 -24.93 5.83 -28.00
C ILE A 645 -26.26 5.88 -27.24
N LYS A 646 -27.25 6.66 -27.72
CA LYS A 646 -28.61 6.70 -27.14
C LYS A 646 -29.31 5.33 -27.17
N LEU A 647 -29.07 4.51 -28.20
CA LEU A 647 -29.57 3.12 -28.23
C LEU A 647 -28.84 2.20 -27.25
N LEU A 648 -27.51 2.36 -27.09
CA LEU A 648 -26.71 1.56 -26.14
C LEU A 648 -27.04 1.88 -24.68
N ILE A 649 -27.29 3.17 -24.36
CA ILE A 649 -27.85 3.63 -23.08
C ILE A 649 -29.11 2.84 -22.72
N LYS A 650 -30.07 2.74 -23.65
CA LYS A 650 -31.33 2.00 -23.44
C LYS A 650 -31.13 0.47 -23.41
N LYS A 651 -30.21 -0.10 -24.21
CA LYS A 651 -29.87 -1.54 -24.17
C LYS A 651 -29.34 -1.96 -22.79
N HIS A 652 -28.41 -1.17 -22.24
CA HIS A 652 -27.64 -1.53 -21.04
C HIS A 652 -28.22 -0.97 -19.73
N GLN A 653 -29.28 -0.16 -19.81
CA GLN A 653 -29.93 0.54 -18.70
C GLN A 653 -28.98 1.44 -17.90
N LEU A 654 -28.02 2.03 -18.61
CA LEU A 654 -27.02 2.95 -18.06
C LEU A 654 -27.60 4.37 -18.07
N ASN A 655 -27.87 4.93 -16.89
CA ASN A 655 -27.96 6.37 -16.73
C ASN A 655 -26.59 6.91 -16.27
N SER A 656 -26.40 8.22 -16.21
CA SER A 656 -25.10 8.81 -15.83
C SER A 656 -24.62 8.29 -14.46
N ARG A 657 -25.51 8.17 -13.48
CA ARG A 657 -25.17 7.79 -12.10
C ARG A 657 -24.87 6.30 -11.92
N THR A 658 -25.36 5.41 -12.79
CA THR A 658 -25.35 3.95 -12.53
C THR A 658 -24.12 3.17 -12.99
N PHE A 659 -22.99 3.77 -13.35
CA PHE A 659 -21.74 2.98 -13.49
C PHE A 659 -20.37 3.69 -13.26
N TYR A 660 -20.33 4.82 -12.54
CA TYR A 660 -19.06 5.54 -12.24
C TYR A 660 -17.99 4.74 -11.43
N LYS A 661 -18.23 3.48 -11.04
CA LYS A 661 -17.29 2.66 -10.25
C LYS A 661 -16.02 2.23 -11.01
N VAL A 662 -15.99 2.37 -12.33
CA VAL A 662 -14.81 2.08 -13.18
C VAL A 662 -14.37 3.36 -13.91
N ASP A 663 -13.93 4.35 -13.13
CA ASP A 663 -13.32 5.57 -13.69
C ASP A 663 -12.01 5.24 -14.42
N ALA A 664 -12.03 5.43 -15.74
CA ALA A 664 -10.87 5.33 -16.62
C ALA A 664 -10.28 6.71 -16.97
N THR A 665 -10.99 7.80 -16.70
CA THR A 665 -10.77 9.12 -17.26
C THR A 665 -9.43 9.76 -16.87
N PRO A 666 -8.96 9.71 -15.60
CA PRO A 666 -7.64 10.24 -15.23
C PRO A 666 -6.49 9.61 -16.02
N ILE A 667 -6.54 8.29 -16.23
CA ILE A 667 -5.49 7.54 -16.94
C ILE A 667 -5.50 7.89 -18.43
N VAL A 668 -6.69 7.95 -19.05
CA VAL A 668 -6.88 8.30 -20.46
C VAL A 668 -6.44 9.74 -20.72
N LYS A 669 -6.88 10.71 -19.90
CA LYS A 669 -6.46 12.11 -20.02
C LYS A 669 -4.96 12.29 -19.81
N LYS A 670 -4.36 11.56 -18.87
CA LYS A 670 -2.91 11.56 -18.67
C LYS A 670 -2.17 11.02 -19.90
N ALA A 671 -2.67 9.98 -20.56
CA ALA A 671 -2.12 9.50 -21.84
C ALA A 671 -2.27 10.53 -22.98
N GLN A 672 -3.45 11.15 -23.12
CA GLN A 672 -3.69 12.22 -24.10
C GLN A 672 -2.74 13.40 -23.89
N ARG A 673 -2.66 13.92 -22.67
CA ARG A 673 -1.83 15.09 -22.37
C ARG A 673 -0.34 14.77 -22.41
N GLN A 674 0.13 13.57 -22.06
CA GLN A 674 1.55 13.21 -22.23
C GLN A 674 1.98 13.14 -23.71
N ALA A 675 1.11 12.70 -24.61
CA ALA A 675 1.32 12.87 -26.05
C ALA A 675 1.30 14.36 -26.46
N GLY A 676 0.45 15.17 -25.82
CA GLY A 676 0.42 16.63 -25.93
C GLY A 676 1.74 17.30 -25.52
N VAL A 677 2.28 16.99 -24.33
CA VAL A 677 3.56 17.50 -23.81
C VAL A 677 4.71 17.17 -24.77
N SER A 678 4.69 15.99 -25.41
CA SER A 678 5.70 15.62 -26.41
C SER A 678 5.64 16.52 -27.66
N LYS A 679 4.44 16.87 -28.15
CA LYS A 679 4.24 17.84 -29.24
C LYS A 679 4.60 19.27 -28.81
N GLN A 680 4.16 19.68 -27.62
CA GLN A 680 4.46 21.01 -27.07
C GLN A 680 5.95 21.21 -26.76
N TRP A 681 6.68 20.16 -26.39
CA TRP A 681 8.14 20.23 -26.20
C TRP A 681 8.87 20.62 -27.48
N ALA A 682 8.48 20.06 -28.64
CA ALA A 682 9.03 20.44 -29.94
C ALA A 682 8.70 21.90 -30.35
N ILE A 683 7.64 22.49 -29.77
CA ILE A 683 7.32 23.92 -29.90
C ILE A 683 8.20 24.73 -28.93
N ILE A 684 8.28 24.34 -27.64
CA ILE A 684 9.08 25.00 -26.60
C ILE A 684 10.56 25.07 -27.00
N GLN A 685 11.11 24.01 -27.61
CA GLN A 685 12.47 23.98 -28.14
C GLN A 685 12.74 24.98 -29.28
N LYS A 686 11.70 25.43 -30.00
CA LYS A 686 11.79 26.45 -31.06
C LYS A 686 11.53 27.85 -30.51
N SER A 687 10.49 28.01 -29.70
CA SER A 687 10.03 29.32 -29.20
C SER A 687 10.89 29.89 -28.07
N TYR A 688 11.61 29.06 -27.31
CA TYR A 688 12.43 29.49 -26.18
C TYR A 688 13.92 29.17 -26.42
N SER A 689 14.79 30.14 -26.17
CA SER A 689 16.22 30.06 -26.49
C SER A 689 17.10 29.58 -25.33
N THR A 690 16.74 29.90 -24.08
CA THR A 690 17.57 29.60 -22.90
C THR A 690 17.14 28.31 -22.18
N PRO A 691 18.05 27.60 -21.50
CA PRO A 691 17.68 26.44 -20.68
C PRO A 691 16.71 26.78 -19.54
N GLU A 692 16.85 27.98 -18.95
CA GLU A 692 15.95 28.53 -17.92
C GLU A 692 14.51 28.66 -18.42
N SER A 693 14.29 29.35 -19.54
CA SER A 693 12.94 29.59 -20.07
C SER A 693 12.30 28.31 -20.61
N ARG A 694 13.09 27.38 -21.17
CA ARG A 694 12.63 26.03 -21.53
C ARG A 694 12.19 25.22 -20.32
N PHE A 695 12.94 25.28 -19.22
CA PHE A 695 12.55 24.59 -17.98
C PHE A 695 11.28 25.19 -17.40
N ALA A 696 11.19 26.52 -17.29
CA ALA A 696 9.98 27.19 -16.80
C ALA A 696 8.74 26.79 -17.62
N LYS A 697 8.78 26.93 -18.95
CA LYS A 697 7.60 26.61 -19.78
C LYS A 697 7.28 25.12 -19.82
N LEU A 698 8.28 24.23 -19.84
CA LEU A 698 8.02 22.79 -19.79
C LEU A 698 7.50 22.35 -18.41
N TYR A 699 7.93 22.97 -17.31
CA TYR A 699 7.39 22.74 -15.97
C TYR A 699 5.92 23.15 -15.89
N GLU A 700 5.59 24.38 -16.28
CA GLU A 700 4.21 24.90 -16.32
C GLU A 700 3.29 23.94 -17.11
N VAL A 701 3.68 23.58 -18.34
CA VAL A 701 2.94 22.66 -19.22
C VAL A 701 2.79 21.26 -18.62
N SER A 702 3.84 20.75 -17.97
CA SER A 702 3.83 19.40 -17.39
C SER A 702 3.04 19.34 -16.08
N TYR A 703 3.02 20.43 -15.31
CA TYR A 703 2.21 20.58 -14.10
C TYR A 703 0.72 20.62 -14.48
N LEU A 704 0.30 21.54 -15.35
CA LEU A 704 -1.08 21.60 -15.87
C LEU A 704 -1.54 20.21 -16.39
N THR A 705 -0.64 19.55 -17.12
CA THR A 705 -0.86 18.18 -17.61
C THR A 705 -1.12 17.15 -16.51
N ALA A 706 -0.34 17.18 -15.43
CA ALA A 706 -0.39 16.21 -14.34
C ALA A 706 -1.56 16.46 -13.36
N HIS A 707 -1.87 17.73 -13.07
CA HIS A 707 -2.87 18.14 -12.08
C HIS A 707 -4.27 18.38 -12.66
N ASN A 708 -4.45 18.20 -13.98
CA ASN A 708 -5.68 18.42 -14.75
C ASN A 708 -6.13 19.89 -14.92
N GLU A 709 -5.26 20.85 -14.60
CA GLU A 709 -5.55 22.28 -14.76
C GLU A 709 -5.46 22.73 -16.23
N GLU A 710 -6.32 23.66 -16.64
CA GLU A 710 -6.34 24.19 -18.02
C GLU A 710 -5.50 25.46 -18.21
N GLN A 711 -5.35 26.27 -17.17
CA GLN A 711 -4.66 27.57 -17.21
C GLN A 711 -3.74 27.72 -16.00
N ALA A 712 -2.51 28.17 -16.23
CA ALA A 712 -1.57 28.41 -15.13
C ALA A 712 -1.92 29.69 -14.37
N THR A 713 -2.07 29.55 -13.05
CA THR A 713 -2.15 30.69 -12.12
C THR A 713 -0.86 31.52 -12.14
N ASN A 714 -0.92 32.73 -11.59
CA ASN A 714 0.29 33.55 -11.47
C ASN A 714 1.34 32.86 -10.59
N ASP A 715 0.94 32.23 -9.49
CA ASP A 715 1.83 31.53 -8.57
C ASP A 715 2.52 30.32 -9.25
N LEU A 716 1.81 29.53 -10.06
CA LEU A 716 2.42 28.47 -10.86
C LEU A 716 3.43 29.05 -11.86
N LYS A 717 3.13 30.18 -12.52
CA LYS A 717 4.07 30.87 -13.43
C LYS A 717 5.29 31.42 -12.68
N HIS A 718 5.11 32.00 -11.49
CA HIS A 718 6.19 32.53 -10.67
C HIS A 718 7.10 31.41 -10.17
N LEU A 719 6.54 30.33 -9.62
CA LEU A 719 7.30 29.13 -9.27
C LEU A 719 8.03 28.56 -10.48
N ALA A 720 7.35 28.33 -11.62
CA ALA A 720 7.97 27.78 -12.82
C ALA A 720 9.20 28.60 -13.27
N ASN A 721 9.13 29.92 -13.21
CA ASN A 721 10.26 30.81 -13.50
C ASN A 721 11.38 30.71 -12.44
N ARG A 722 11.06 30.61 -11.15
CA ARG A 722 12.06 30.33 -10.09
C ARG A 722 12.76 28.99 -10.29
N LEU A 723 12.01 27.95 -10.69
CA LEU A 723 12.53 26.62 -10.96
C LEU A 723 13.40 26.59 -12.23
N GLY A 724 13.06 27.38 -13.25
CA GLY A 724 13.91 27.56 -14.42
C GLY A 724 15.26 28.18 -14.08
N LYS A 725 15.28 29.18 -13.19
CA LYS A 725 16.52 29.77 -12.65
C LYS A 725 17.29 28.75 -11.82
N PHE A 726 16.60 28.03 -10.93
CA PHE A 726 17.18 26.98 -10.10
C PHE A 726 17.82 25.85 -10.93
N TYR A 727 17.21 25.44 -12.04
CA TYR A 727 17.78 24.45 -12.95
C TYR A 727 19.16 24.87 -13.51
N VAL A 728 19.36 26.16 -13.76
CA VAL A 728 20.65 26.70 -14.23
C VAL A 728 21.62 26.92 -13.06
N GLN A 729 21.14 27.43 -11.92
CA GLN A 729 21.96 27.75 -10.75
C GLN A 729 22.47 26.50 -10.00
N SER A 730 21.61 25.49 -9.82
CA SER A 730 21.97 24.22 -9.16
C SER A 730 23.07 23.46 -9.89
N ARG A 731 23.21 23.66 -11.21
CA ARG A 731 24.21 22.97 -12.05
C ARG A 731 25.58 23.67 -12.09
N GLN A 732 25.81 24.67 -11.24
CA GLN A 732 27.08 25.36 -11.08
C GLN A 732 27.98 24.64 -10.04
N LYS A 733 29.30 24.80 -10.14
CA LYS A 733 30.28 24.16 -9.22
C LYS A 733 30.05 24.49 -7.74
N SER A 734 29.49 25.66 -7.47
CA SER A 734 28.94 26.08 -6.19
C SER A 734 27.50 26.50 -6.45
N PRO A 735 26.50 25.67 -6.07
CA PRO A 735 25.10 25.97 -6.34
C PRO A 735 24.66 27.29 -5.71
N ASN A 736 24.16 28.22 -6.53
CA ASN A 736 23.39 29.36 -6.01
C ASN A 736 21.94 28.90 -5.78
N LEU A 737 21.35 29.29 -4.66
CA LEU A 737 19.99 28.94 -4.25
C LEU A 737 19.07 30.16 -4.15
N SER A 738 19.54 31.35 -4.53
CA SER A 738 18.78 32.61 -4.36
C SER A 738 17.48 32.69 -5.18
N SER A 739 17.26 31.80 -6.16
CA SER A 739 15.97 31.73 -6.87
C SER A 739 14.88 30.99 -6.09
N ILE A 740 15.25 30.18 -5.09
CA ILE A 740 14.34 29.31 -4.31
C ILE A 740 14.30 29.67 -2.82
N GLN A 741 15.07 30.67 -2.40
CA GLN A 741 14.86 31.34 -1.13
C GLN A 741 13.61 32.21 -1.22
N GLN A 742 12.86 32.32 -0.12
CA GLN A 742 11.62 33.10 -0.03
C GLN A 742 10.63 32.72 -1.15
N VAL A 743 10.25 31.44 -1.18
CA VAL A 743 9.11 30.95 -1.97
C VAL A 743 7.86 31.19 -1.12
N SER A 744 6.79 31.75 -1.67
CA SER A 744 5.58 31.97 -0.88
C SER A 744 4.94 30.64 -0.49
N SER A 745 4.11 30.65 0.56
CA SER A 745 3.31 29.47 0.94
C SER A 745 2.41 28.98 -0.20
N THR A 746 1.94 29.89 -1.07
CA THR A 746 1.10 29.56 -2.23
C THR A 746 1.91 29.06 -3.43
N GLU A 747 3.06 29.67 -3.74
CA GLU A 747 4.02 29.14 -4.73
C GLU A 747 4.47 27.73 -4.36
N TYR A 748 4.70 27.45 -3.08
CA TYR A 748 5.17 26.14 -2.61
C TYR A 748 4.16 25.00 -2.91
N LEU A 749 2.85 25.29 -2.90
CA LEU A 749 1.81 24.30 -3.22
C LEU A 749 1.91 23.79 -4.68
N TYR A 750 2.47 24.60 -5.59
CA TYR A 750 2.66 24.26 -6.99
C TYR A 750 3.94 23.44 -7.27
N MET A 751 4.69 23.02 -6.24
CA MET A 751 5.82 22.09 -6.40
C MET A 751 5.34 20.64 -6.42
N ASP A 752 5.30 20.04 -7.61
CA ASP A 752 5.21 18.59 -7.75
C ASP A 752 6.58 17.96 -8.05
N GLN A 753 6.95 16.96 -7.22
CA GLN A 753 8.23 16.27 -7.29
C GLN A 753 8.47 15.59 -8.64
N ASP A 754 7.46 14.92 -9.16
CA ASP A 754 7.61 13.97 -10.26
C ASP A 754 7.50 14.70 -11.61
N VAL A 755 6.69 15.77 -11.66
CA VAL A 755 6.76 16.82 -12.70
C VAL A 755 8.16 17.44 -12.72
N PHE A 756 8.67 17.95 -11.59
CA PHE A 756 9.99 18.60 -11.53
C PHE A 756 11.09 17.68 -12.07
N LYS A 757 11.14 16.43 -11.60
CA LYS A 757 12.17 15.46 -12.01
C LYS A 757 12.04 15.06 -13.49
N SER A 758 10.81 14.83 -13.98
CA SER A 758 10.56 14.52 -15.39
C SER A 758 11.08 15.62 -16.32
N VAL A 759 10.73 16.88 -16.01
CA VAL A 759 11.16 18.09 -16.75
C VAL A 759 12.69 18.23 -16.73
N TYR A 760 13.31 18.01 -15.57
CA TYR A 760 14.77 18.06 -15.39
C TYR A 760 15.49 17.02 -16.25
N VAL A 761 15.02 15.76 -16.25
CA VAL A 761 15.56 14.66 -17.06
C VAL A 761 15.38 14.93 -18.55
N GLN A 762 14.20 15.35 -18.99
CA GLN A 762 13.88 15.62 -20.40
C GLN A 762 14.77 16.72 -20.99
N ILE A 763 15.02 17.79 -20.22
CA ILE A 763 15.88 18.89 -20.68
C ILE A 763 17.35 18.47 -20.68
N LEU A 764 17.83 17.75 -19.65
CA LEU A 764 19.19 17.19 -19.65
C LEU A 764 19.44 16.29 -20.86
N GLN A 765 18.53 15.37 -21.16
CA GLN A 765 18.66 14.46 -22.31
C GLN A 765 18.71 15.23 -23.63
N SER A 766 17.83 16.22 -23.82
CA SER A 766 17.85 17.08 -25.02
C SER A 766 19.15 17.88 -25.20
N SER A 767 19.83 18.19 -24.10
CA SER A 767 21.09 18.96 -24.12
C SER A 767 22.32 18.13 -24.51
N LYS A 768 22.20 16.80 -24.63
CA LYS A 768 23.27 15.88 -25.05
C LYS A 768 23.18 15.44 -26.52
N GLN A 769 22.24 15.99 -27.29
CA GLN A 769 22.04 15.73 -28.73
C GLN A 769 22.51 16.91 -29.60
N LYS A 770 23.43 17.73 -29.08
CA LYS A 770 24.19 18.77 -29.75
C LYS A 770 25.65 18.68 -29.31
#